data_AF-A0A158R3R4-F1
#
_entry.id   AF-A0A158R3R4-F1
#
_cell.length_a   1.000
_cell.length_b   1.000
_cell.length_c   1.000
_cell.angle_alpha   90.00
_cell.angle_beta   90.00
_cell.angle_gamma   90.00
#
_symmetry.space_group_name_H-M   'P 1'
#
loop_
_entity.id
_entity.type
_entity.pdbx_description
1 polymer ?
#
loop_
_entity_poly.entity_id
_entity_poly.type
_entity_poly.pdbx_seq_one_letter_code
_entity_poly.pdbx_strand_id
1 'polypeptide(L)'
;MKYFIIFYFYTVKEEAEENQRGCANAAASLHGAAVQLETFVDNPDFAPVPAKISPAGLEAQSQVLHSGRQMLNASYDMIYTAKQLAVSPNDSSTWQQLADNSNVVSESIKGLVAAIRKEAPGQADLDQSITKLRQLMSQIDRASLDAAQDQLPRSSVSEKVVHQQILHACQSLYDRVEPLRDAAVGHSEGLGYVVREHMSAIEPLVQSSIQSASITYDSKTQNVIFEQCKTVIEAEIQMLYACKDAGGNPKARDLHVVVDENASNLREAINDMQHNINRMASEAGVICGVVEKISRSIALTDEVTNSAICSFTDAQTRMISALEDIERMATDMPLAASDELGSQALKLSDRYSDLAAESRLAIATLSSPSLGQKLRVAVQKLGTACIELVKTAGKRRSQPDDAKLLDILSQESRVVVERVQEVLATLHEGSKGTQACINAANTVSGIIGDLDTSIMFATAGTLHTQKTNEKFSDHKENILKTAKALVEDTKALVAGAASNQEQLAVAAQNAVQTIVNLSDAVKSGAISLLSDNAEAQVMVIHAVRDVAAALSNLIQATKNASGRSLYDPAMNNLKEAAKVMVTNVTSLLKTVKAVEDEHRRGARALEAAVEAIAQEIHLYDSGEAPSRGTATAEDIIRSTKKLSFVTAKATAAAQTLQQSDIIAAANLGRQSVCDMLATTRAAAQNMDSAEARYQTLECGREVAIQVRSLLTTLQSLVSRLDPNAKSLLLEASRRVTSAVGELVNCSELLKGESLADSTEPSAAAENELMCAANLIEAASTNFAFDFCKVLWEFPLKVNPQSLSFDEQILAAAMSIASAVQLLVKAASAAQRELVAQGRLEARPTFASDDYQWSEGLISAARLVAAAVHQLCEAANALVQGHSSEEKLVSAAKQVASTTAQLLVACRVKSDSDSRAMQRLQSAGHAVKTATEHLVTAARSAIQEDERTLIISQRMVSGIAQVMDAQEQVLRKERELSEARVKLAALNKARYERGLSPIQDNIQ
;
A
#
# COMPACT_ATOMS: atom_id res chain seq x y z
N MET A 1 -42.50 -30.16 16.69
CA MET A 1 -42.48 -29.93 15.22
C MET A 1 -43.76 -30.36 14.50
N LYS A 2 -44.29 -31.57 14.67
CA LYS A 2 -45.53 -32.00 13.96
C LYS A 2 -46.81 -31.23 14.33
N TYR A 3 -46.91 -30.65 15.53
CA TYR A 3 -48.07 -29.81 15.92
C TYR A 3 -47.95 -28.33 15.55
N PHE A 4 -46.75 -27.86 15.16
CA PHE A 4 -46.53 -26.47 14.74
C PHE A 4 -46.86 -26.27 13.26
N ILE A 5 -46.73 -27.34 12.46
CA ILE A 5 -47.03 -27.34 11.02
C ILE A 5 -48.55 -27.28 10.76
N ILE A 6 -49.38 -27.83 11.66
CA ILE A 6 -50.84 -27.86 11.46
C ILE A 6 -51.48 -26.50 11.82
N PHE A 7 -50.90 -25.73 12.75
CA PHE A 7 -51.44 -24.43 13.16
C PHE A 7 -51.10 -23.30 12.17
N TYR A 8 -49.99 -23.41 11.44
CA TYR A 8 -49.57 -22.41 10.45
C TYR A 8 -50.41 -22.45 9.15
N PHE A 9 -51.00 -23.60 8.82
CA PHE A 9 -51.84 -23.75 7.63
C PHE A 9 -53.27 -23.22 7.78
N TYR A 10 -53.72 -22.87 8.99
CA TYR A 10 -55.10 -22.40 9.22
C TYR A 10 -55.25 -20.87 9.31
N THR A 11 -54.15 -20.11 9.32
CA THR A 11 -54.18 -18.64 9.43
C THR A 11 -53.75 -17.88 8.16
N VAL A 12 -53.32 -18.57 7.11
CA VAL A 12 -52.80 -17.94 5.87
C VAL A 12 -53.58 -18.45 4.65
N LYS A 13 -54.90 -18.23 4.63
CA LYS A 13 -55.74 -18.63 3.48
C LYS A 13 -56.02 -17.49 2.49
N GLU A 14 -55.65 -16.25 2.83
CA GLU A 14 -55.80 -15.08 1.93
C GLU A 14 -54.46 -14.56 1.35
N GLU A 15 -53.29 -14.88 1.93
CA GLU A 15 -51.96 -14.53 1.34
C GLU A 15 -51.34 -15.66 0.49
N ALA A 16 -52.01 -16.81 0.36
CA ALA A 16 -51.47 -17.98 -0.32
C ALA A 16 -51.51 -17.85 -1.86
N GLU A 17 -52.52 -17.20 -2.43
CA GLU A 17 -52.64 -17.05 -3.89
C GLU A 17 -51.57 -16.11 -4.47
N GLU A 18 -51.30 -14.97 -3.82
CA GLU A 18 -50.31 -14.00 -4.32
C GLU A 18 -48.88 -14.57 -4.23
N ASN A 19 -48.55 -15.27 -3.14
CA ASN A 19 -47.28 -15.99 -2.99
C ASN A 19 -47.16 -17.20 -3.94
N GLN A 20 -48.25 -17.94 -4.18
CA GLN A 20 -48.27 -19.00 -5.21
C GLN A 20 -48.07 -18.43 -6.61
N ARG A 21 -48.69 -17.28 -6.92
CA ARG A 21 -48.52 -16.59 -8.21
C ARG A 21 -47.09 -16.08 -8.38
N GLY A 22 -46.50 -15.52 -7.33
CA GLY A 22 -45.10 -15.12 -7.29
C GLY A 22 -44.15 -16.30 -7.53
N CYS A 23 -44.40 -17.43 -6.85
CA CYS A 23 -43.63 -18.65 -7.03
C CYS A 23 -43.78 -19.24 -8.44
N ALA A 24 -45.00 -19.26 -8.99
CA ALA A 24 -45.28 -19.73 -10.35
C ALA A 24 -44.61 -18.86 -11.42
N ASN A 25 -44.62 -17.53 -11.25
CA ASN A 25 -43.94 -16.60 -12.16
C ASN A 25 -42.41 -16.74 -12.10
N ALA A 26 -41.86 -16.95 -10.90
CA ALA A 26 -40.43 -17.22 -10.72
C ALA A 26 -40.04 -18.57 -11.33
N ALA A 27 -40.86 -19.62 -11.15
CA ALA A 27 -40.65 -20.93 -11.75
C ALA A 27 -40.75 -20.90 -13.28
N ALA A 28 -41.68 -20.12 -13.85
CA ALA A 28 -41.78 -19.91 -15.29
C ALA A 28 -40.55 -19.17 -15.86
N SER A 29 -40.04 -18.18 -15.12
CA SER A 29 -38.82 -17.46 -15.50
C SER A 29 -37.59 -18.36 -15.43
N LEU A 30 -37.48 -19.19 -14.38
CA LEU A 30 -36.42 -20.19 -14.24
C LEU A 30 -36.48 -21.23 -15.35
N HIS A 31 -37.68 -21.71 -15.68
CA HIS A 31 -37.88 -22.65 -16.77
C HIS A 31 -37.52 -22.03 -18.12
N GLY A 32 -37.89 -20.77 -18.36
CA GLY A 32 -37.47 -20.04 -19.56
C GLY A 32 -35.95 -19.92 -19.67
N ALA A 33 -35.25 -19.62 -18.56
CA ALA A 33 -33.79 -19.60 -18.53
C ALA A 33 -33.17 -21.00 -18.76
N ALA A 34 -33.77 -22.05 -18.20
CA ALA A 34 -33.32 -23.43 -18.42
C ALA A 34 -33.48 -23.87 -19.87
N VAL A 35 -34.61 -23.52 -20.51
CA VAL A 35 -34.85 -23.80 -21.94
C VAL A 35 -33.89 -23.02 -22.82
N GLN A 36 -33.60 -21.75 -22.50
CA GLN A 36 -32.57 -20.98 -23.21
C GLN A 36 -31.19 -21.62 -23.08
N LEU A 37 -30.85 -22.15 -21.91
CA LEU A 37 -29.61 -22.89 -21.69
C LEU A 37 -29.58 -24.19 -22.50
N GLU A 38 -30.68 -24.95 -22.51
CA GLU A 38 -30.83 -26.17 -23.32
C GLU A 38 -30.66 -25.87 -24.80
N THR A 39 -31.31 -24.81 -25.31
CA THR A 39 -31.18 -24.36 -26.70
C THR A 39 -29.75 -23.92 -27.03
N PHE A 40 -29.04 -23.33 -26.06
CA PHE A 40 -27.64 -22.94 -26.20
C PHE A 40 -26.70 -24.16 -26.23
N VAL A 41 -26.96 -25.17 -25.40
CA VAL A 41 -26.19 -26.43 -25.37
C VAL A 41 -26.43 -27.26 -26.63
N ASP A 42 -27.65 -27.23 -27.17
CA ASP A 42 -28.03 -27.91 -28.42
C ASP A 42 -27.50 -27.22 -29.68
N ASN A 43 -26.84 -26.07 -29.56
CA ASN A 43 -26.19 -25.43 -30.69
C ASN A 43 -25.06 -26.36 -31.20
N PRO A 44 -25.03 -26.69 -32.51
CA PRO A 44 -24.01 -27.56 -33.10
C PRO A 44 -22.57 -27.11 -32.86
N ASP A 45 -22.32 -25.83 -32.58
CA ASP A 45 -20.99 -25.33 -32.21
C ASP A 45 -20.51 -25.85 -30.84
N PHE A 46 -21.41 -26.31 -29.98
CA PHE A 46 -21.14 -26.93 -28.67
C PHE A 46 -21.49 -28.42 -28.62
N ALA A 47 -21.95 -29.00 -29.73
CA ALA A 47 -22.27 -30.42 -29.80
C ALA A 47 -20.99 -31.26 -29.62
N PRO A 48 -21.03 -32.35 -28.82
CA PRO A 48 -19.86 -33.18 -28.60
C PRO A 48 -19.42 -33.82 -29.92
N VAL A 49 -18.21 -33.48 -30.37
CA VAL A 49 -17.59 -34.14 -31.52
C VAL A 49 -17.23 -35.57 -31.09
N PRO A 50 -17.75 -36.62 -31.75
CA PRO A 50 -17.45 -37.99 -31.38
C PRO A 50 -15.94 -38.25 -31.55
N ALA A 51 -15.29 -38.67 -30.47
CA ALA A 51 -13.87 -39.01 -30.48
C ALA A 51 -13.62 -40.18 -31.44
N LYS A 52 -12.77 -39.96 -32.45
CA LYS A 52 -12.34 -41.02 -33.38
C LYS A 52 -11.10 -41.71 -32.81
N ILE A 53 -11.21 -43.02 -32.55
CA ILE A 53 -10.05 -43.85 -32.18
C ILE A 53 -9.18 -44.05 -33.43
N SER A 54 -7.90 -43.74 -33.34
CA SER A 54 -6.96 -43.95 -34.44
C SER A 54 -6.67 -45.45 -34.64
N PRO A 55 -6.28 -45.90 -35.85
CA PRO A 55 -5.87 -47.27 -36.09
C PRO A 55 -4.76 -47.76 -35.14
N ALA A 56 -3.80 -46.88 -34.83
CA ALA A 56 -2.72 -47.18 -33.87
C ALA A 56 -3.24 -47.33 -32.43
N GLY A 57 -4.23 -46.53 -32.02
CA GLY A 57 -4.88 -46.67 -30.71
C GLY A 57 -5.66 -47.99 -30.59
N LEU A 58 -6.27 -48.45 -31.68
CA LEU A 58 -6.96 -49.75 -31.72
C LEU A 58 -5.98 -50.92 -31.60
N GLU A 59 -4.81 -50.81 -32.24
CA GLU A 59 -3.73 -51.79 -32.14
C GLU A 59 -3.16 -51.89 -30.71
N ALA A 60 -2.88 -50.75 -30.07
CA ALA A 60 -2.39 -50.70 -28.68
C ALA A 60 -3.39 -51.31 -27.67
N GLN A 61 -4.70 -51.08 -27.87
CA GLN A 61 -5.75 -51.67 -27.03
C GLN A 61 -5.91 -53.18 -27.22
N SER A 62 -5.55 -53.72 -28.39
CA SER A 62 -5.76 -55.13 -28.74
C SER A 62 -5.11 -56.08 -27.73
N GLN A 63 -3.89 -55.78 -27.29
CA GLN A 63 -3.14 -56.63 -26.35
C GLN A 63 -3.80 -56.67 -24.96
N VAL A 64 -4.27 -55.51 -24.46
CA VAL A 64 -4.97 -55.41 -23.18
C VAL A 64 -6.31 -56.16 -23.24
N LEU A 65 -7.06 -55.99 -24.33
CA LEU A 65 -8.33 -56.70 -24.55
C LEU A 65 -8.13 -58.21 -24.67
N HIS A 66 -7.05 -58.65 -25.32
CA HIS A 66 -6.70 -60.06 -25.43
C HIS A 66 -6.41 -60.66 -24.05
N SER A 67 -5.56 -60.02 -23.24
CA SER A 67 -5.26 -60.47 -21.87
C SER A 67 -6.50 -60.45 -20.97
N GLY A 68 -7.37 -59.44 -21.13
CA GLY A 68 -8.64 -59.38 -20.40
C GLY A 68 -9.57 -60.55 -20.74
N ARG A 69 -9.65 -60.92 -22.02
CA ARG A 69 -10.41 -62.09 -22.47
C ARG A 69 -9.84 -63.40 -21.93
N GLN A 70 -8.51 -63.55 -21.89
CA GLN A 70 -7.86 -64.72 -21.30
C GLN A 70 -8.20 -64.87 -19.81
N MET A 71 -8.19 -63.76 -19.05
CA MET A 71 -8.58 -63.74 -17.63
C MET A 71 -10.04 -64.15 -17.42
N LEU A 72 -10.95 -63.65 -18.27
CA LEU A 72 -12.37 -64.02 -18.20
C LEU A 72 -12.57 -65.51 -18.49
N ASN A 73 -11.88 -66.06 -19.49
CA ASN A 73 -11.95 -67.49 -19.81
C ASN A 73 -11.42 -68.35 -18.66
N ALA A 74 -10.26 -68.00 -18.08
CA ALA A 74 -9.69 -68.72 -16.93
C ALA A 74 -10.62 -68.68 -15.72
N SER A 75 -11.27 -67.55 -15.47
CA SER A 75 -12.24 -67.38 -14.38
C SER A 75 -13.50 -68.22 -14.62
N TYR A 76 -13.97 -68.31 -15.87
CA TYR A 76 -15.08 -69.17 -16.26
C TYR A 76 -14.76 -70.64 -15.99
N ASP A 77 -13.58 -71.13 -16.39
CA ASP A 77 -13.16 -72.51 -16.16
C ASP A 77 -13.07 -72.84 -14.66
N MET A 78 -12.55 -71.91 -13.85
CA MET A 78 -12.51 -72.05 -12.38
C MET A 78 -13.92 -72.15 -11.77
N ILE A 79 -14.85 -71.28 -12.18
CA ILE A 79 -16.24 -71.31 -11.71
C ILE A 79 -16.94 -72.61 -12.14
N TYR A 80 -16.65 -73.09 -13.36
CA TYR A 80 -17.19 -74.34 -13.87
C TYR A 80 -16.71 -75.54 -13.04
N THR A 81 -15.40 -75.62 -12.72
CA THR A 81 -14.86 -76.65 -11.83
C THR A 81 -15.41 -76.53 -10.40
N ALA A 82 -15.58 -75.31 -9.88
CA ALA A 82 -16.20 -75.08 -8.57
C ALA A 82 -17.66 -75.57 -8.52
N LYS A 83 -18.42 -75.42 -9.62
CA LYS A 83 -19.76 -75.97 -9.76
C LYS A 83 -19.75 -77.50 -9.73
N GLN A 84 -18.78 -78.15 -10.38
CA GLN A 84 -18.63 -79.61 -10.31
C GLN A 84 -18.28 -80.09 -8.89
N LEU A 85 -17.41 -79.35 -8.21
CA LEU A 85 -17.02 -79.61 -6.82
C LEU A 85 -18.21 -79.48 -5.85
N ALA A 86 -19.11 -78.53 -6.07
CA ALA A 86 -20.32 -78.36 -5.27
C ALA A 86 -21.27 -79.57 -5.36
N VAL A 87 -21.25 -80.30 -6.48
CA VAL A 87 -21.99 -81.56 -6.66
C VAL A 87 -21.26 -82.74 -6.00
N SER A 88 -19.93 -82.70 -5.95
CA SER A 88 -19.07 -83.82 -5.52
C SER A 88 -17.93 -83.36 -4.55
N PRO A 89 -18.22 -83.04 -3.28
CA PRO A 89 -17.26 -82.35 -2.40
C PRO A 89 -16.00 -83.14 -2.02
N ASN A 90 -16.05 -84.48 -2.09
CA ASN A 90 -14.96 -85.37 -1.68
C ASN A 90 -14.07 -85.82 -2.86
N ASP A 91 -14.28 -85.30 -4.07
CA ASP A 91 -13.48 -85.69 -5.23
C ASP A 91 -12.13 -84.94 -5.27
N SER A 92 -11.07 -85.66 -4.89
CA SER A 92 -9.69 -85.17 -4.91
C SER A 92 -9.23 -84.67 -6.29
N SER A 93 -9.72 -85.30 -7.37
CA SER A 93 -9.32 -84.91 -8.73
C SER A 93 -9.90 -83.56 -9.15
N THR A 94 -11.16 -83.30 -8.80
CA THR A 94 -11.83 -82.00 -9.04
C THR A 94 -11.25 -80.89 -8.15
N TRP A 95 -10.81 -81.21 -6.93
CA TRP A 95 -10.05 -80.28 -6.08
C TRP A 95 -8.70 -79.90 -6.70
N GLN A 96 -7.97 -80.88 -7.27
CA GLN A 96 -6.72 -80.61 -7.97
C GLN A 96 -6.95 -79.72 -9.21
N GLN A 97 -7.99 -80.01 -10.00
CA GLN A 97 -8.36 -79.19 -11.16
C GLN A 97 -8.74 -77.75 -10.75
N LEU A 98 -9.39 -77.56 -9.61
CA LEU A 98 -9.72 -76.23 -9.10
C LEU A 98 -8.45 -75.46 -8.71
N ALA A 99 -7.47 -76.12 -8.10
CA ALA A 99 -6.17 -75.54 -7.78
C ALA A 99 -5.38 -75.16 -9.05
N ASP A 100 -5.39 -76.02 -10.06
CA ASP A 100 -4.75 -75.76 -11.35
C ASP A 100 -5.42 -74.55 -12.06
N ASN A 101 -6.75 -74.50 -12.11
CA ASN A 101 -7.49 -73.38 -12.67
C ASN A 101 -7.25 -72.06 -11.89
N SER A 102 -7.11 -72.14 -10.56
CA SER A 102 -6.74 -70.97 -9.73
C SER A 102 -5.34 -70.44 -10.07
N ASN A 103 -4.37 -71.32 -10.39
CA ASN A 103 -3.06 -70.90 -10.87
C ASN A 103 -3.15 -70.21 -12.24
N VAL A 104 -3.95 -70.74 -13.16
CA VAL A 104 -4.18 -70.12 -14.48
C VAL A 104 -4.83 -68.74 -14.35
N VAL A 105 -5.83 -68.58 -13.46
CA VAL A 105 -6.43 -67.27 -13.16
C VAL A 105 -5.36 -66.31 -12.64
N SER A 106 -4.53 -66.75 -11.70
CA SER A 106 -3.47 -65.91 -11.12
C SER A 106 -2.44 -65.45 -12.18
N GLU A 107 -2.00 -66.34 -13.07
CA GLU A 107 -1.10 -65.99 -14.18
C GLU A 107 -1.76 -65.08 -15.21
N SER A 108 -3.05 -65.29 -15.52
CA SER A 108 -3.80 -64.42 -16.43
C SER A 108 -3.97 -62.99 -15.88
N ILE A 109 -4.16 -62.84 -14.56
CA ILE A 109 -4.20 -61.55 -13.88
C ILE A 109 -2.83 -60.86 -13.98
N LYS A 110 -1.74 -61.58 -13.71
CA LYS A 110 -0.38 -61.03 -13.88
C LYS A 110 -0.12 -60.60 -15.32
N GLY A 111 -0.55 -61.41 -16.30
CA GLY A 111 -0.46 -61.10 -17.72
C GLY A 111 -1.23 -59.83 -18.11
N LEU A 112 -2.46 -59.67 -17.62
CA LEU A 112 -3.26 -58.46 -17.82
C LEU A 112 -2.60 -57.23 -17.19
N VAL A 113 -2.12 -57.34 -15.95
CA VAL A 113 -1.41 -56.25 -15.27
C VAL A 113 -0.14 -55.85 -16.04
N ALA A 114 0.62 -56.82 -16.56
CA ALA A 114 1.79 -56.55 -17.38
C ALA A 114 1.44 -55.87 -18.71
N ALA A 115 0.36 -56.30 -19.38
CA ALA A 115 -0.13 -55.67 -20.61
C ALA A 115 -0.56 -54.21 -20.38
N ILE A 116 -1.29 -53.94 -19.29
CA ILE A 116 -1.71 -52.58 -18.92
C ILE A 116 -0.49 -51.67 -18.66
N ARG A 117 0.55 -52.18 -17.99
CA ARG A 117 1.77 -51.41 -17.71
C ARG A 117 2.58 -51.13 -18.97
N LYS A 118 2.69 -52.11 -19.86
CA LYS A 118 3.48 -52.00 -21.09
C LYS A 118 2.82 -51.08 -22.11
N GLU A 119 1.51 -51.19 -22.27
CA GLU A 119 0.72 -50.38 -23.22
C GLU A 119 0.18 -49.11 -22.56
N ALA A 120 0.88 -48.60 -21.54
CA ALA A 120 0.51 -47.35 -20.88
C ALA A 120 0.64 -46.18 -21.89
N PRO A 121 -0.39 -45.33 -22.02
CA PRO A 121 -0.42 -44.31 -23.06
C PRO A 121 0.70 -43.27 -22.87
N GLY A 122 1.35 -42.89 -23.97
CA GLY A 122 2.43 -41.89 -24.00
C GLY A 122 3.82 -42.37 -23.53
N GLN A 123 3.93 -43.50 -22.83
CA GLN A 123 5.22 -43.98 -22.29
C GLN A 123 6.22 -44.39 -23.39
N ALA A 124 5.75 -45.07 -24.44
CA ALA A 124 6.59 -45.47 -25.57
C ALA A 124 7.10 -44.24 -26.36
N ASP A 125 6.23 -43.25 -26.58
CA ASP A 125 6.58 -42.00 -27.24
C ASP A 125 7.63 -41.21 -26.43
N LEU A 126 7.51 -41.19 -25.11
CA LEU A 126 8.49 -40.58 -24.20
C LEU A 126 9.85 -41.28 -24.28
N ASP A 127 9.89 -42.62 -24.23
CA ASP A 127 11.13 -43.39 -24.33
C ASP A 127 11.86 -43.19 -25.67
N GLN A 128 11.09 -43.16 -26.77
CA GLN A 128 11.62 -42.86 -28.09
C GLN A 128 12.17 -41.42 -28.15
N SER A 129 11.43 -40.47 -27.59
CA SER A 129 11.80 -39.04 -27.59
C SER A 129 13.06 -38.78 -26.76
N ILE A 130 13.17 -39.36 -25.57
CA ILE A 130 14.38 -39.29 -24.73
C ILE A 130 15.61 -39.86 -25.46
N THR A 131 15.44 -41.00 -26.15
CA THR A 131 16.51 -41.60 -26.95
C THR A 131 16.94 -40.66 -28.08
N LYS A 132 15.98 -40.03 -28.75
CA LYS A 132 16.24 -39.08 -29.82
C LYS A 132 16.92 -37.81 -29.33
N LEU A 133 16.53 -37.26 -28.18
CA LEU A 133 17.18 -36.10 -27.55
C LEU A 133 18.64 -36.39 -27.21
N ARG A 134 18.95 -37.58 -26.70
CA ARG A 134 20.34 -38.01 -26.46
C ARG A 134 21.15 -38.09 -27.76
N GLN A 135 20.54 -38.51 -28.86
CA GLN A 135 21.19 -38.49 -30.17
C GLN A 135 21.46 -37.06 -30.65
N LEU A 136 20.50 -36.15 -30.48
CA LEU A 136 20.67 -34.73 -30.81
C LEU A 136 21.75 -34.08 -29.94
N MET A 137 21.82 -34.42 -28.65
CA MET A 137 22.89 -33.99 -27.75
C MET A 137 24.27 -34.39 -28.28
N SER A 138 24.43 -35.65 -28.67
CA SER A 138 25.68 -36.14 -29.24
C SER A 138 26.03 -35.46 -30.58
N GLN A 139 25.03 -35.03 -31.36
CA GLN A 139 25.26 -34.24 -32.58
C GLN A 139 25.80 -32.84 -32.24
N ILE A 140 25.28 -32.19 -31.19
CA ILE A 140 25.77 -30.90 -30.70
C ILE A 140 27.22 -31.03 -30.21
N ASP A 141 27.52 -32.04 -29.38
CA ASP A 141 28.87 -32.26 -28.86
C ASP A 141 29.88 -32.48 -30.00
N ARG A 142 29.49 -33.24 -31.03
CA ARG A 142 30.33 -33.44 -32.23
C ARG A 142 30.55 -32.15 -33.00
N ALA A 143 29.48 -31.39 -33.27
CA ALA A 143 29.57 -30.12 -33.98
C ALA A 143 30.41 -29.08 -33.21
N SER A 144 30.31 -29.06 -31.88
CA SER A 144 31.14 -28.24 -30.99
C SER A 144 32.62 -28.62 -31.07
N LEU A 145 32.94 -29.91 -31.09
CA LEU A 145 34.31 -30.40 -31.25
C LEU A 145 34.88 -30.09 -32.64
N ASP A 146 34.09 -30.28 -33.70
CA ASP A 146 34.48 -29.94 -35.07
C ASP A 146 34.71 -28.43 -35.22
N ALA A 147 33.89 -27.61 -34.55
CA ALA A 147 34.04 -26.15 -34.49
C ALA A 147 35.32 -25.72 -33.76
N ALA A 148 35.65 -26.34 -32.62
CA ALA A 148 36.88 -26.08 -31.87
C ALA A 148 38.15 -26.43 -32.67
N GLN A 149 38.04 -27.35 -33.63
CA GLN A 149 39.11 -27.74 -34.55
C GLN A 149 39.10 -26.97 -35.88
N ASP A 150 38.18 -26.01 -36.06
CA ASP A 150 37.91 -25.27 -37.31
C ASP A 150 37.62 -26.19 -38.52
N GLN A 151 37.00 -27.35 -38.25
CA GLN A 151 36.59 -28.35 -39.25
C GLN A 151 35.09 -28.33 -39.53
N LEU A 152 34.33 -27.49 -38.83
CA LEU A 152 32.88 -27.37 -39.03
C LEU A 152 32.57 -26.77 -40.41
N PRO A 153 31.78 -27.44 -41.27
CA PRO A 153 31.46 -26.95 -42.60
C PRO A 153 30.72 -25.62 -42.56
N ARG A 154 31.24 -24.61 -43.27
CA ARG A 154 30.64 -23.26 -43.32
C ARG A 154 29.34 -23.28 -44.13
N SER A 155 28.28 -22.72 -43.56
CA SER A 155 27.00 -22.53 -44.28
C SER A 155 27.02 -21.27 -45.15
N SER A 156 26.24 -21.28 -46.24
CA SER A 156 26.03 -20.12 -47.14
C SER A 156 24.80 -19.27 -46.78
N VAL A 157 24.08 -19.64 -45.72
CA VAL A 157 22.86 -18.94 -45.28
C VAL A 157 23.23 -17.68 -44.49
N SER A 158 22.45 -16.62 -44.68
CA SER A 158 22.65 -15.35 -43.97
C SER A 158 22.39 -15.50 -42.47
N GLU A 159 23.26 -14.88 -41.66
CA GLU A 159 23.14 -14.80 -40.19
C GLU A 159 21.75 -14.36 -39.71
N LYS A 160 21.16 -13.37 -40.39
CA LYS A 160 19.81 -12.90 -40.10
C LYS A 160 18.76 -14.02 -40.18
N VAL A 161 18.85 -14.87 -41.21
CA VAL A 161 17.88 -15.94 -41.46
C VAL A 161 18.02 -17.03 -40.41
N VAL A 162 19.26 -17.39 -40.06
CA VAL A 162 19.53 -18.43 -39.06
C VAL A 162 19.09 -17.98 -37.66
N HIS A 163 19.40 -16.75 -37.26
CA HIS A 163 18.91 -16.20 -35.98
C HIS A 163 17.38 -16.19 -35.90
N GLN A 164 16.68 -15.85 -36.99
CA GLN A 164 15.21 -15.93 -37.04
C GLN A 164 14.68 -17.36 -36.91
N GLN A 165 15.33 -18.34 -37.55
CA GLN A 165 14.95 -19.75 -37.43
C GLN A 165 15.10 -20.26 -35.99
N ILE A 166 16.18 -19.88 -35.31
CA ILE A 166 16.39 -20.22 -33.89
C ILE A 166 15.30 -19.59 -33.02
N LEU A 167 15.03 -18.29 -33.18
CA LEU A 167 14.01 -17.60 -32.40
C LEU A 167 12.62 -18.22 -32.59
N HIS A 168 12.24 -18.56 -33.83
CA HIS A 168 11.00 -19.25 -34.13
C HIS A 168 10.93 -20.65 -33.49
N ALA A 169 12.01 -21.43 -33.56
CA ALA A 169 12.06 -22.76 -32.97
C ALA A 169 11.97 -22.71 -31.44
N CYS A 170 12.76 -21.84 -30.78
CA CYS A 170 12.66 -21.59 -29.34
C CYS A 170 11.25 -21.18 -28.93
N GLN A 171 10.61 -20.30 -29.71
CA GLN A 171 9.28 -19.82 -29.39
C GLN A 171 8.21 -20.91 -29.55
N SER A 172 8.30 -21.70 -30.62
CA SER A 172 7.43 -22.86 -30.81
C SER A 172 7.59 -23.88 -29.69
N LEU A 173 8.79 -24.03 -29.12
CA LEU A 173 9.01 -24.87 -27.94
C LEU A 173 8.38 -24.27 -26.69
N TYR A 174 8.61 -22.98 -26.45
CA TYR A 174 8.06 -22.26 -25.30
C TYR A 174 6.54 -22.39 -25.22
N ASP A 175 5.84 -22.15 -26.33
CA ASP A 175 4.38 -22.20 -26.43
C ASP A 175 3.84 -23.64 -26.20
N ARG A 176 4.67 -24.67 -26.35
CA ARG A 176 4.31 -26.10 -26.17
C ARG A 176 4.62 -26.64 -24.77
N VAL A 177 5.38 -25.93 -23.93
CA VAL A 177 5.73 -26.38 -22.57
C VAL A 177 4.48 -26.50 -21.67
N GLU A 178 3.55 -25.53 -21.73
CA GLU A 178 2.35 -25.56 -20.87
C GLU A 178 1.40 -26.72 -21.25
N PRO A 179 1.07 -26.94 -22.53
CA PRO A 179 0.34 -28.14 -22.93
C PRO A 179 0.99 -29.46 -22.50
N LEU A 180 2.34 -29.54 -22.53
CA LEU A 180 3.07 -30.74 -22.08
C LEU A 180 2.93 -30.96 -20.57
N ARG A 181 3.07 -29.89 -19.79
CA ARG A 181 2.85 -29.87 -18.33
C ARG A 181 1.43 -30.31 -17.98
N ASP A 182 0.42 -29.75 -18.64
CA ASP A 182 -0.99 -30.11 -18.46
C ASP A 182 -1.26 -31.58 -18.77
N ALA A 183 -0.68 -32.10 -19.86
CA ALA A 183 -0.83 -33.49 -20.24
C ALA A 183 -0.15 -34.45 -19.24
N ALA A 184 1.04 -34.10 -18.75
CA ALA A 184 1.80 -34.90 -17.80
C ALA A 184 1.13 -34.99 -16.41
N VAL A 185 0.39 -33.95 -16.01
CA VAL A 185 -0.28 -33.89 -14.70
C VAL A 185 -1.65 -34.56 -14.72
N GLY A 186 -2.39 -34.50 -15.84
CA GLY A 186 -3.81 -34.88 -15.85
C GLY A 186 -4.35 -35.66 -17.04
N HIS A 187 -3.64 -35.74 -18.18
CA HIS A 187 -4.20 -36.28 -19.43
C HIS A 187 -3.29 -37.34 -20.07
N SER A 188 -3.30 -38.54 -19.49
CA SER A 188 -2.49 -39.68 -19.96
C SER A 188 -2.74 -40.04 -21.43
N GLU A 189 -3.96 -39.85 -21.93
CA GLU A 189 -4.38 -40.13 -23.30
C GLU A 189 -3.81 -39.14 -24.33
N GLY A 190 -3.54 -37.90 -23.90
CA GLY A 190 -3.00 -36.83 -24.74
C GLY A 190 -1.48 -36.76 -24.74
N LEU A 191 -0.84 -37.34 -23.71
CA LEU A 191 0.60 -37.19 -23.45
C LEU A 191 1.47 -37.57 -24.66
N GLY A 192 1.21 -38.72 -25.31
CA GLY A 192 2.00 -39.16 -26.47
C GLY A 192 1.84 -38.26 -27.71
N TYR A 193 0.69 -37.60 -27.89
CA TYR A 193 0.52 -36.61 -28.96
C TYR A 193 1.32 -35.33 -28.65
N VAL A 194 1.17 -34.81 -27.43
CA VAL A 194 1.83 -33.57 -27.02
C VAL A 194 3.36 -33.72 -27.04
N VAL A 195 3.90 -34.87 -26.64
CA VAL A 195 5.34 -35.17 -26.72
C VAL A 195 5.85 -35.16 -28.16
N ARG A 196 5.09 -35.73 -29.12
CA ARG A 196 5.49 -35.71 -30.55
C ARG A 196 5.44 -34.31 -31.15
N GLU A 197 4.41 -33.54 -30.82
CA GLU A 197 4.37 -32.12 -31.17
C GLU A 197 5.58 -31.40 -30.59
N HIS A 198 5.88 -31.58 -29.30
CA HIS A 198 7.03 -30.95 -28.65
C HIS A 198 8.35 -31.28 -29.34
N MET A 199 8.60 -32.57 -29.66
CA MET A 199 9.79 -33.03 -30.37
C MET A 199 9.96 -32.43 -31.78
N SER A 200 8.85 -32.13 -32.48
CA SER A 200 8.91 -31.57 -33.85
C SER A 200 9.56 -30.17 -33.92
N ALA A 201 9.56 -29.42 -32.81
CA ALA A 201 10.19 -28.10 -32.74
C ALA A 201 11.66 -28.15 -32.31
N ILE A 202 12.13 -29.27 -31.77
CA ILE A 202 13.50 -29.42 -31.24
C ILE A 202 14.52 -29.67 -32.36
N GLU A 203 14.19 -30.54 -33.33
CA GLU A 203 15.13 -30.82 -34.43
C GLU A 203 15.51 -29.55 -35.22
N PRO A 204 14.58 -28.66 -35.60
CA PRO A 204 14.91 -27.38 -36.23
C PRO A 204 15.81 -26.49 -35.37
N LEU A 205 15.60 -26.47 -34.04
CA LEU A 205 16.44 -25.68 -33.12
C LEU A 205 17.90 -26.16 -33.18
N VAL A 206 18.13 -27.46 -33.04
CA VAL A 206 19.49 -28.04 -33.05
C VAL A 206 20.19 -27.79 -34.38
N GLN A 207 19.51 -28.00 -35.50
CA GLN A 207 20.09 -27.76 -36.82
C GLN A 207 20.41 -26.28 -37.04
N SER A 208 19.51 -25.38 -36.66
CA SER A 208 19.72 -23.93 -36.80
C SER A 208 20.84 -23.43 -35.88
N SER A 209 20.98 -23.96 -34.66
CA SER A 209 22.08 -23.64 -33.75
C SER A 209 23.45 -24.08 -34.29
N ILE A 210 23.55 -25.31 -34.83
CA ILE A 210 24.78 -25.79 -35.50
C ILE A 210 25.11 -24.90 -36.70
N GLN A 211 24.10 -24.55 -37.49
CA GLN A 211 24.26 -23.67 -38.65
C GLN A 211 24.72 -22.26 -38.23
N SER A 212 24.17 -21.72 -37.15
CA SER A 212 24.55 -20.40 -36.60
C SER A 212 26.00 -20.42 -36.13
N ALA A 213 26.39 -21.46 -35.40
CA ALA A 213 27.77 -21.65 -35.00
C ALA A 213 28.72 -21.78 -36.21
N SER A 214 28.27 -22.37 -37.33
CA SER A 214 29.10 -22.51 -38.54
C SER A 214 29.40 -21.18 -39.25
N ILE A 215 28.52 -20.18 -39.13
CA ILE A 215 28.71 -18.87 -39.78
C ILE A 215 29.42 -17.87 -38.87
N THR A 216 29.41 -18.10 -37.56
CA THR A 216 30.10 -17.26 -36.57
C THR A 216 31.62 -17.43 -36.66
N TYR A 217 32.35 -16.30 -36.63
CA TYR A 217 33.82 -16.28 -36.66
C TYR A 217 34.45 -16.22 -35.26
N ASP A 218 33.76 -15.67 -34.28
CA ASP A 218 34.23 -15.59 -32.91
C ASP A 218 34.01 -16.93 -32.17
N SER A 219 35.11 -17.58 -31.78
CA SER A 219 35.08 -18.86 -31.05
C SER A 219 34.35 -18.75 -29.71
N LYS A 220 34.38 -17.59 -29.03
CA LYS A 220 33.63 -17.41 -27.78
C LYS A 220 32.13 -17.44 -28.02
N THR A 221 31.64 -16.63 -28.97
CA THR A 221 30.24 -16.59 -29.36
C THR A 221 29.75 -17.94 -29.91
N GLN A 222 30.60 -18.63 -30.68
CA GLN A 222 30.34 -19.98 -31.19
C GLN A 222 30.11 -21.00 -30.05
N ASN A 223 30.97 -21.00 -29.04
CA ASN A 223 30.82 -21.87 -27.87
C ASN A 223 29.55 -21.55 -27.07
N VAL A 224 29.23 -20.27 -26.92
CA VAL A 224 28.03 -19.85 -26.19
C VAL A 224 26.75 -20.36 -26.87
N ILE A 225 26.64 -20.32 -28.20
CA ILE A 225 25.50 -20.89 -28.94
C ILE A 225 25.36 -22.39 -28.65
N PHE A 226 26.46 -23.13 -28.67
CA PHE A 226 26.44 -24.57 -28.38
C PHE A 226 26.04 -24.88 -26.95
N GLU A 227 26.63 -24.20 -25.97
CA GLU A 227 26.32 -24.40 -24.55
C GLU A 227 24.85 -24.10 -24.26
N GLN A 228 24.29 -23.01 -24.77
CA GLN A 228 22.87 -22.71 -24.55
C GLN A 228 21.94 -23.69 -25.26
N CYS A 229 22.25 -24.09 -26.49
CA CYS A 229 21.49 -25.13 -27.17
C CYS A 229 21.55 -26.44 -26.37
N LYS A 230 22.71 -26.76 -25.78
CA LYS A 230 22.90 -27.92 -24.91
C LYS A 230 22.03 -27.83 -23.66
N THR A 231 22.05 -26.69 -22.96
CA THR A 231 21.23 -26.45 -21.76
C THR A 231 19.74 -26.64 -22.05
N VAL A 232 19.23 -26.15 -23.20
CA VAL A 232 17.83 -26.37 -23.60
C VAL A 232 17.53 -27.86 -23.78
N ILE A 233 18.40 -28.62 -24.46
CA ILE A 233 18.20 -30.07 -24.66
C ILE A 233 18.33 -30.84 -23.33
N GLU A 234 19.21 -30.43 -22.41
CA GLU A 234 19.33 -31.03 -21.08
C GLU A 234 18.07 -30.80 -20.25
N ALA A 235 17.58 -29.56 -20.19
CA ALA A 235 16.34 -29.22 -19.51
C ALA A 235 15.13 -29.99 -20.10
N GLU A 236 15.11 -30.14 -21.42
CA GLU A 236 14.08 -30.93 -22.11
C GLU A 236 14.12 -32.42 -21.74
N ILE A 237 15.33 -33.01 -21.67
CA ILE A 237 15.48 -34.40 -21.22
C ILE A 237 14.95 -34.57 -19.79
N GLN A 238 15.23 -33.62 -18.90
CA GLN A 238 14.70 -33.65 -17.52
C GLN A 238 13.18 -33.49 -17.50
N MET A 239 12.63 -32.59 -18.32
CA MET A 239 11.18 -32.43 -18.47
C MET A 239 10.51 -33.72 -18.95
N LEU A 240 11.07 -34.42 -19.95
CA LEU A 240 10.52 -35.69 -20.41
C LEU A 240 10.65 -36.81 -19.36
N TYR A 241 11.69 -36.82 -18.53
CA TYR A 241 11.76 -37.74 -17.38
C TYR A 241 10.67 -37.46 -16.35
N ALA A 242 10.47 -36.19 -15.98
CA ALA A 242 9.39 -35.81 -15.07
C ALA A 242 8.01 -36.16 -15.64
N CYS A 243 7.79 -35.93 -16.94
CA CYS A 243 6.56 -36.34 -17.64
C CYS A 243 6.36 -37.86 -17.62
N LYS A 244 7.44 -38.62 -17.79
CA LYS A 244 7.43 -40.07 -17.75
C LYS A 244 7.05 -40.61 -16.38
N ASP A 245 7.61 -40.04 -15.32
CA ASP A 245 7.34 -40.44 -13.95
C ASP A 245 5.91 -40.09 -13.52
N ALA A 246 5.41 -38.91 -13.91
CA ALA A 246 4.04 -38.48 -13.63
C ALA A 246 2.98 -39.23 -14.46
N GLY A 247 3.30 -39.54 -15.73
CA GLY A 247 2.51 -40.42 -16.60
C GLY A 247 1.07 -39.98 -16.87
N GLY A 248 0.75 -38.69 -16.73
CA GLY A 248 -0.62 -38.17 -16.89
C GLY A 248 -1.56 -38.57 -15.76
N ASN A 249 -1.03 -38.94 -14.58
CA ASN A 249 -1.83 -39.41 -13.46
C ASN A 249 -2.26 -38.25 -12.54
N PRO A 250 -3.57 -37.90 -12.48
CA PRO A 250 -4.05 -36.81 -11.62
C PRO A 250 -3.93 -37.10 -10.12
N LYS A 251 -3.63 -38.34 -9.73
CA LYS A 251 -3.43 -38.74 -8.32
C LYS A 251 -1.98 -38.59 -7.85
N ALA A 252 -1.02 -38.37 -8.75
CA ALA A 252 0.42 -38.33 -8.45
C ALA A 252 0.90 -36.92 -8.04
N ARG A 253 0.28 -36.31 -7.02
CA ARG A 253 0.52 -34.91 -6.62
C ARG A 253 1.98 -34.59 -6.29
N ASP A 254 2.68 -35.51 -5.66
CA ASP A 254 4.10 -35.33 -5.30
C ASP A 254 5.00 -35.21 -6.54
N LEU A 255 4.62 -35.86 -7.65
CA LEU A 255 5.34 -35.78 -8.93
C LEU A 255 4.92 -34.57 -9.76
N HIS A 256 3.73 -34.00 -9.52
CA HIS A 256 3.29 -32.78 -10.21
C HIS A 256 4.19 -31.60 -9.91
N VAL A 257 4.65 -31.46 -8.66
CA VAL A 257 5.61 -30.42 -8.26
C VAL A 257 6.90 -30.53 -9.09
N VAL A 258 7.41 -31.75 -9.28
CA VAL A 258 8.61 -32.01 -10.08
C VAL A 258 8.37 -31.66 -11.56
N VAL A 259 7.19 -31.96 -12.11
CA VAL A 259 6.83 -31.56 -13.47
C VAL A 259 6.76 -30.03 -13.61
N ASP A 260 6.15 -29.34 -12.65
CA ASP A 260 6.02 -27.88 -12.65
C ASP A 260 7.39 -27.18 -12.54
N GLU A 261 8.28 -27.68 -11.68
CA GLU A 261 9.66 -27.21 -11.56
C GLU A 261 10.45 -27.39 -12.88
N ASN A 262 10.37 -28.58 -13.49
CA ASN A 262 11.08 -28.84 -14.76
C ASN A 262 10.49 -28.05 -15.93
N ALA A 263 9.17 -27.81 -15.95
CA ALA A 263 8.54 -26.93 -16.92
C ALA A 263 9.03 -25.48 -16.79
N SER A 264 9.20 -25.00 -15.55
CA SER A 264 9.79 -23.67 -15.28
C SER A 264 11.24 -23.59 -15.75
N ASN A 265 12.07 -24.58 -15.38
CA ASN A 265 13.48 -24.63 -15.77
C ASN A 265 13.66 -24.69 -17.29
N LEU A 266 12.80 -25.44 -17.99
CA LEU A 266 12.81 -25.51 -19.46
C LEU A 266 12.45 -24.16 -20.07
N ARG A 267 11.44 -23.46 -19.55
CA ARG A 267 11.09 -22.10 -20.01
C ARG A 267 12.22 -21.11 -19.82
N GLU A 268 12.91 -21.17 -18.68
CA GLU A 268 14.06 -20.32 -18.39
C GLU A 268 15.19 -20.56 -19.39
N ALA A 269 15.58 -21.83 -19.60
CA ALA A 269 16.60 -22.18 -20.59
C ALA A 269 16.25 -21.73 -22.02
N ILE A 270 14.99 -21.87 -22.42
CA ILE A 270 14.52 -21.39 -23.73
C ILE A 270 14.59 -19.86 -23.82
N ASN A 271 14.16 -19.15 -22.78
CA ASN A 271 14.21 -17.69 -22.72
C ASN A 271 15.65 -17.16 -22.76
N ASP A 272 16.60 -17.81 -22.08
CA ASP A 272 18.01 -17.44 -22.09
C ASP A 272 18.63 -17.55 -23.49
N MET A 273 18.28 -18.62 -24.22
CA MET A 273 18.67 -18.80 -25.61
C MET A 273 18.05 -17.72 -26.50
N GLN A 274 16.76 -17.42 -26.34
CA GLN A 274 16.09 -16.34 -27.08
C GLN A 274 16.71 -14.97 -26.79
N HIS A 275 17.04 -14.67 -25.54
CA HIS A 275 17.63 -13.40 -25.15
C HIS A 275 19.02 -13.22 -25.76
N ASN A 276 19.84 -14.27 -25.74
CA ASN A 276 21.18 -14.20 -26.34
C ASN A 276 21.12 -14.04 -27.87
N ILE A 277 20.29 -14.83 -28.56
CA ILE A 277 20.15 -14.70 -30.01
C ILE A 277 19.57 -13.33 -30.38
N ASN A 278 18.63 -12.78 -29.61
CA ASN A 278 18.15 -11.42 -29.81
C ASN A 278 19.23 -10.36 -29.57
N ARG A 279 20.10 -10.55 -28.57
CA ARG A 279 21.25 -9.67 -28.33
C ARG A 279 22.20 -9.70 -29.53
N MET A 280 22.57 -10.89 -30.01
CA MET A 280 23.43 -11.07 -31.18
C MET A 280 22.81 -10.49 -32.45
N ALA A 281 21.52 -10.77 -32.70
CA ALA A 281 20.78 -10.21 -33.83
C ALA A 281 20.72 -8.67 -33.76
N SER A 282 20.48 -8.13 -32.56
CA SER A 282 20.43 -6.70 -32.33
C SER A 282 21.80 -6.03 -32.53
N GLU A 283 22.89 -6.70 -32.14
CA GLU A 283 24.27 -6.29 -32.42
C GLU A 283 24.54 -6.21 -33.94
N ALA A 284 23.93 -7.10 -34.72
CA ALA A 284 23.95 -7.10 -36.18
C ALA A 284 22.92 -6.13 -36.84
N GLY A 285 22.15 -5.35 -36.06
CA GLY A 285 21.11 -4.45 -36.57
C GLY A 285 19.82 -5.14 -37.01
N VAL A 286 19.62 -6.40 -36.63
CA VAL A 286 18.42 -7.19 -36.89
C VAL A 286 17.49 -7.12 -35.67
N ILE A 287 16.36 -6.44 -35.85
CA ILE A 287 15.36 -6.17 -34.79
C ILE A 287 14.06 -6.97 -34.92
N CYS A 288 13.98 -7.91 -35.87
CA CYS A 288 12.73 -8.65 -36.13
C CYS A 288 12.23 -9.41 -34.89
N GLY A 289 13.12 -10.07 -34.14
CA GLY A 289 12.76 -10.77 -32.90
C GLY A 289 12.25 -9.83 -31.80
N VAL A 290 12.82 -8.62 -31.70
CA VAL A 290 12.38 -7.57 -30.77
C VAL A 290 10.96 -7.10 -31.13
N VAL A 291 10.67 -6.88 -32.41
CA VAL A 291 9.34 -6.48 -32.90
C VAL A 291 8.31 -7.60 -32.68
N GLU A 292 8.68 -8.85 -32.93
CA GLU A 292 7.82 -10.02 -32.69
C GLU A 292 7.49 -10.19 -31.20
N LYS A 293 8.46 -9.97 -30.30
CA LYS A 293 8.24 -9.99 -28.85
C LYS A 293 7.24 -8.93 -28.39
N ILE A 294 7.37 -7.69 -28.87
CA ILE A 294 6.39 -6.63 -28.58
C ILE A 294 5.01 -6.97 -29.15
N SER A 295 4.95 -7.47 -30.39
CA SER A 295 3.69 -7.84 -31.06
C SER A 295 2.96 -8.97 -30.33
N ARG A 296 3.69 -9.97 -29.84
CA ARG A 296 3.14 -11.04 -28.99
C ARG A 296 2.63 -10.48 -27.68
N SER A 297 3.41 -9.60 -27.04
CA SER A 297 3.01 -8.97 -25.77
C SER A 297 1.72 -8.15 -25.93
N ILE A 298 1.55 -7.46 -27.07
CA ILE A 298 0.28 -6.80 -27.46
C ILE A 298 -0.84 -7.83 -27.54
N ALA A 299 -0.68 -8.93 -28.29
CA ALA A 299 -1.71 -9.95 -28.42
C ALA A 299 -2.10 -10.58 -27.07
N LEU A 300 -1.14 -10.80 -26.18
CA LEU A 300 -1.41 -11.34 -24.85
C LEU A 300 -2.30 -10.40 -24.01
N THR A 301 -2.29 -9.08 -24.24
CA THR A 301 -3.18 -8.14 -23.49
C THR A 301 -4.67 -8.40 -23.71
N ASP A 302 -5.04 -9.13 -24.77
CA ASP A 302 -6.42 -9.55 -25.03
C ASP A 302 -6.83 -10.79 -24.23
N GLU A 303 -5.89 -11.57 -23.69
CA GLU A 303 -6.18 -12.77 -22.92
C GLU A 303 -6.71 -12.45 -21.51
N VAL A 304 -7.76 -13.16 -21.11
CA VAL A 304 -8.39 -13.01 -19.78
C VAL A 304 -7.57 -13.80 -18.75
N THR A 305 -7.01 -13.10 -17.77
CA THR A 305 -6.26 -13.73 -16.67
C THR A 305 -7.20 -14.04 -15.50
N ASN A 306 -7.33 -15.32 -15.13
CA ASN A 306 -8.20 -15.78 -14.03
C ASN A 306 -7.52 -15.75 -12.64
N SER A 307 -6.26 -15.30 -12.55
CA SER A 307 -5.47 -15.30 -11.32
C SER A 307 -5.51 -13.93 -10.64
N ALA A 308 -6.40 -13.77 -9.66
CA ALA A 308 -6.53 -12.58 -8.83
C ALA A 308 -5.65 -12.64 -7.56
N ILE A 309 -4.38 -13.03 -7.69
CA ILE A 309 -3.46 -13.11 -6.54
C ILE A 309 -2.97 -11.72 -6.11
N CYS A 310 -3.01 -10.72 -7.01
CA CYS A 310 -2.40 -9.41 -6.81
C CYS A 310 -3.44 -8.27 -6.81
N SER A 311 -3.24 -7.25 -5.98
CA SER A 311 -4.14 -6.09 -5.92
C SER A 311 -3.90 -5.13 -7.10
N PHE A 312 -4.92 -4.35 -7.46
CA PHE A 312 -4.78 -3.31 -8.49
C PHE A 312 -3.63 -2.34 -8.17
N THR A 313 -3.44 -1.97 -6.90
CA THR A 313 -2.40 -1.03 -6.48
C THR A 313 -0.98 -1.59 -6.65
N ASP A 314 -0.80 -2.90 -6.44
CA ASP A 314 0.49 -3.55 -6.64
C ASP A 314 0.83 -3.62 -8.14
N ALA A 315 -0.14 -4.02 -8.96
CA ALA A 315 -0.01 -4.02 -10.42
C ALA A 315 0.25 -2.60 -10.94
N GLN A 316 -0.50 -1.61 -10.46
CA GLN A 316 -0.31 -0.20 -10.80
C GLN A 316 1.12 0.28 -10.50
N THR A 317 1.67 -0.07 -9.33
CA THR A 317 3.03 0.34 -8.94
C THR A 317 4.08 -0.24 -9.88
N ARG A 318 3.96 -1.54 -10.22
CA ARG A 318 4.87 -2.19 -11.17
C ARG A 318 4.72 -1.62 -12.59
N MET A 319 3.49 -1.32 -13.01
CA MET A 319 3.23 -0.66 -14.30
C MET A 319 3.84 0.73 -14.37
N ILE A 320 3.71 1.57 -13.33
CA ILE A 320 4.32 2.91 -13.30
C ILE A 320 5.83 2.80 -13.44
N SER A 321 6.48 1.90 -12.69
CA SER A 321 7.93 1.68 -12.81
C SER A 321 8.35 1.24 -14.22
N ALA A 322 7.60 0.34 -14.86
CA ALA A 322 7.87 -0.07 -16.24
C ALA A 322 7.66 1.08 -17.24
N LEU A 323 6.65 1.93 -17.03
CA LEU A 323 6.37 3.11 -17.86
C LEU A 323 7.47 4.17 -17.75
N GLU A 324 7.97 4.45 -16.54
CA GLU A 324 9.11 5.35 -16.30
C GLU A 324 10.38 4.85 -17.00
N ASP A 325 10.64 3.54 -16.95
CA ASP A 325 11.76 2.93 -17.67
C ASP A 325 11.60 3.06 -19.20
N ILE A 326 10.39 2.82 -19.73
CA ILE A 326 10.10 2.97 -21.17
C ILE A 326 10.25 4.42 -21.61
N GLU A 327 9.73 5.39 -20.84
CA GLU A 327 9.83 6.82 -21.11
C GLU A 327 11.29 7.29 -21.14
N ARG A 328 12.08 6.87 -20.15
CA ARG A 328 13.52 7.15 -20.11
C ARG A 328 14.25 6.58 -21.31
N MET A 329 14.07 5.28 -21.60
CA MET A 329 14.73 4.65 -22.76
C MET A 329 14.32 5.29 -24.08
N ALA A 330 13.04 5.63 -24.25
CA ALA A 330 12.56 6.31 -25.45
C ALA A 330 13.20 7.70 -25.62
N THR A 331 13.39 8.44 -24.52
CA THR A 331 14.03 9.76 -24.51
C THR A 331 15.54 9.67 -24.79
N ASP A 332 16.19 8.61 -24.32
CA ASP A 332 17.64 8.39 -24.50
C ASP A 332 17.99 7.89 -25.91
N MET A 333 17.10 7.13 -26.58
CA MET A 333 17.38 6.53 -27.89
C MET A 333 17.87 7.52 -28.98
N PRO A 334 17.27 8.71 -29.17
CA PRO A 334 17.78 9.69 -30.14
C PRO A 334 19.15 10.28 -29.77
N LEU A 335 19.52 10.26 -28.49
CA LEU A 335 20.78 10.79 -27.97
C LEU A 335 21.90 9.73 -27.94
N ALA A 336 21.53 8.46 -27.99
CA ALA A 336 22.45 7.32 -27.92
C ALA A 336 23.27 7.15 -29.20
N ALA A 337 24.44 6.53 -29.05
CA ALA A 337 25.27 6.16 -30.19
C ALA A 337 24.59 5.05 -31.03
N SER A 338 24.88 5.01 -32.34
CA SER A 338 24.17 4.12 -33.29
C SER A 338 24.37 2.62 -33.00
N ASP A 339 25.47 2.27 -32.34
CA ASP A 339 25.82 0.93 -31.86
C ASP A 339 25.05 0.52 -30.57
N GLU A 340 24.65 1.49 -29.75
CA GLU A 340 23.90 1.25 -28.51
C GLU A 340 22.40 1.05 -28.75
N LEU A 341 21.87 1.57 -29.87
CA LEU A 341 20.44 1.51 -30.24
C LEU A 341 19.84 0.11 -30.19
N GLY A 342 20.62 -0.91 -30.56
CA GLY A 342 20.15 -2.29 -30.51
C GLY A 342 19.94 -2.81 -29.09
N SER A 343 20.84 -2.48 -28.17
CA SER A 343 20.71 -2.88 -26.77
C SER A 343 19.55 -2.15 -26.09
N GLN A 344 19.34 -0.87 -26.45
CA GLN A 344 18.20 -0.08 -25.98
C GLN A 344 16.88 -0.65 -26.50
N ALA A 345 16.82 -1.05 -27.77
CA ALA A 345 15.62 -1.67 -28.36
C ALA A 345 15.24 -2.98 -27.66
N LEU A 346 16.22 -3.81 -27.31
CA LEU A 346 15.99 -5.05 -26.57
C LEU A 346 15.42 -4.78 -25.17
N LYS A 347 16.05 -3.88 -24.41
CA LYS A 347 15.59 -3.49 -23.06
C LYS A 347 14.18 -2.88 -23.09
N LEU A 348 13.88 -2.04 -24.09
CA LEU A 348 12.56 -1.46 -24.28
C LEU A 348 11.49 -2.54 -24.55
N SER A 349 11.82 -3.56 -25.34
CA SER A 349 10.92 -4.70 -25.54
C SER A 349 10.72 -5.54 -24.28
N ASP A 350 11.73 -5.70 -23.45
CA ASP A 350 11.62 -6.43 -22.17
C ASP A 350 10.67 -5.69 -21.23
N ARG A 351 10.88 -4.38 -21.06
CA ARG A 351 9.99 -3.54 -20.22
C ARG A 351 8.57 -3.45 -20.72
N TYR A 352 8.38 -3.41 -22.04
CA TYR A 352 7.03 -3.46 -22.59
C TYR A 352 6.34 -4.80 -22.33
N SER A 353 7.09 -5.92 -22.39
CA SER A 353 6.56 -7.24 -22.05
C SER A 353 6.11 -7.33 -20.60
N ASP A 354 6.91 -6.78 -19.67
CA ASP A 354 6.56 -6.68 -18.25
C ASP A 354 5.29 -5.84 -18.06
N LEU A 355 5.23 -4.66 -18.69
CA LEU A 355 4.06 -3.78 -18.66
C LEU A 355 2.80 -4.47 -19.19
N ALA A 356 2.91 -5.21 -20.30
CA ALA A 356 1.79 -5.93 -20.89
C ALA A 356 1.28 -7.03 -19.93
N ALA A 357 2.17 -7.77 -19.27
CA ALA A 357 1.78 -8.78 -18.28
C ALA A 357 1.07 -8.16 -17.07
N GLU A 358 1.64 -7.10 -16.50
CA GLU A 358 1.05 -6.39 -15.36
C GLU A 358 -0.28 -5.72 -15.71
N SER A 359 -0.43 -5.23 -16.95
CA SER A 359 -1.68 -4.64 -17.43
C SER A 359 -2.84 -5.63 -17.38
N ARG A 360 -2.61 -6.93 -17.66
CA ARG A 360 -3.66 -7.96 -17.57
C ARG A 360 -4.13 -8.16 -16.14
N LEU A 361 -3.19 -8.15 -15.18
CA LEU A 361 -3.50 -8.24 -13.75
C LEU A 361 -4.28 -6.99 -13.28
N ALA A 362 -3.86 -5.80 -13.72
CA ALA A 362 -4.57 -4.56 -13.43
C ALA A 362 -6.00 -4.57 -14.02
N ILE A 363 -6.17 -4.98 -15.27
CA ILE A 363 -7.48 -5.06 -15.94
C ILE A 363 -8.40 -6.08 -15.24
N ALA A 364 -7.86 -7.22 -14.81
CA ALA A 364 -8.63 -8.24 -14.09
C ALA A 364 -9.11 -7.78 -12.70
N THR A 365 -8.45 -6.78 -12.10
CA THR A 365 -8.77 -6.26 -10.77
C THR A 365 -9.57 -4.96 -10.79
N LEU A 366 -9.70 -4.30 -11.95
CA LEU A 366 -10.49 -3.08 -12.10
C LEU A 366 -11.99 -3.37 -12.00
N SER A 367 -12.68 -2.59 -11.16
CA SER A 367 -14.14 -2.70 -10.98
C SER A 367 -14.96 -2.21 -12.18
N SER A 368 -14.36 -1.43 -13.08
CA SER A 368 -15.02 -0.87 -14.26
C SER A 368 -14.50 -1.52 -15.55
N PRO A 369 -15.34 -2.29 -16.28
CA PRO A 369 -14.96 -2.89 -17.55
C PRO A 369 -14.58 -1.86 -18.63
N SER A 370 -15.20 -0.66 -18.61
CA SER A 370 -14.88 0.39 -19.57
C SER A 370 -13.48 0.97 -19.34
N LEU A 371 -13.10 1.15 -18.08
CA LEU A 371 -11.75 1.60 -17.72
C LEU A 371 -10.71 0.51 -18.02
N GLY A 372 -11.02 -0.75 -17.76
CA GLY A 372 -10.18 -1.89 -18.15
C GLY A 372 -9.93 -1.91 -19.67
N GLN A 373 -10.97 -1.70 -20.48
CA GLN A 373 -10.82 -1.60 -21.93
C GLN A 373 -9.99 -0.37 -22.35
N LYS A 374 -10.19 0.78 -21.69
CA LYS A 374 -9.42 2.00 -21.97
C LYS A 374 -7.93 1.80 -21.66
N LEU A 375 -7.60 1.18 -20.53
CA LEU A 375 -6.24 0.82 -20.14
C LEU A 375 -5.62 -0.18 -21.13
N ARG A 376 -6.36 -1.22 -21.52
CA ARG A 376 -5.92 -2.18 -22.55
C ARG A 376 -5.54 -1.49 -23.84
N VAL A 377 -6.44 -0.67 -24.38
CA VAL A 377 -6.21 0.05 -25.64
C VAL A 377 -5.02 1.02 -25.52
N ALA A 378 -4.86 1.70 -24.40
CA ALA A 378 -3.72 2.59 -24.16
C ALA A 378 -2.39 1.82 -24.18
N VAL A 379 -2.32 0.67 -23.50
CA VAL A 379 -1.13 -0.20 -23.49
C VAL A 379 -0.84 -0.75 -24.90
N GLN A 380 -1.86 -1.20 -25.64
CA GLN A 380 -1.69 -1.67 -27.02
C GLN A 380 -1.16 -0.57 -27.95
N LYS A 381 -1.68 0.67 -27.84
CA LYS A 381 -1.17 1.82 -28.59
C LYS A 381 0.30 2.11 -28.24
N LEU A 382 0.66 2.08 -26.96
CA LEU A 382 2.05 2.21 -26.53
C LEU A 382 2.92 1.13 -27.17
N GLY A 383 2.46 -0.13 -27.20
CA GLY A 383 3.16 -1.21 -27.90
C GLY A 383 3.39 -0.95 -29.38
N THR A 384 2.37 -0.45 -30.08
CA THR A 384 2.53 -0.09 -31.50
C THR A 384 3.53 1.04 -31.72
N ALA A 385 3.56 2.04 -30.82
CA ALA A 385 4.57 3.11 -30.87
C ALA A 385 5.98 2.58 -30.58
N CYS A 386 6.12 1.69 -29.60
CA CYS A 386 7.38 1.01 -29.30
C CYS A 386 7.90 0.20 -30.51
N ILE A 387 7.03 -0.46 -31.27
CA ILE A 387 7.40 -1.17 -32.50
C ILE A 387 7.99 -0.22 -33.54
N GLU A 388 7.36 0.92 -33.81
CA GLU A 388 7.83 1.88 -34.81
C GLU A 388 9.14 2.56 -34.37
N LEU A 389 9.29 2.86 -33.08
CA LEU A 389 10.55 3.34 -32.50
C LEU A 389 11.69 2.33 -32.68
N VAL A 390 11.46 1.06 -32.32
CA VAL A 390 12.44 -0.03 -32.49
C VAL A 390 12.78 -0.25 -33.97
N LYS A 391 11.78 -0.21 -34.86
CA LYS A 391 11.98 -0.28 -36.33
C LYS A 391 12.91 0.79 -36.85
N THR A 392 12.68 2.02 -36.41
CA THR A 392 13.48 3.18 -36.81
C THR A 392 14.87 3.12 -36.21
N ALA A 393 15.02 2.72 -34.94
CA ALA A 393 16.30 2.51 -34.28
C ALA A 393 17.16 1.44 -34.99
N GLY A 394 16.56 0.31 -35.41
CA GLY A 394 17.27 -0.71 -36.18
C GLY A 394 17.74 -0.22 -37.56
N LYS A 395 16.90 0.55 -38.27
CA LYS A 395 17.29 1.18 -39.54
C LYS A 395 18.43 2.17 -39.34
N ARG A 396 18.34 3.02 -38.31
CA ARG A 396 19.37 4.01 -37.96
C ARG A 396 20.70 3.33 -37.62
N ARG A 397 20.69 2.22 -36.89
CA ARG A 397 21.89 1.41 -36.62
C ARG A 397 22.53 0.89 -37.90
N SER A 398 21.73 0.42 -38.86
CA SER A 398 22.24 -0.05 -40.16
C SER A 398 22.76 1.09 -41.06
N GLN A 399 22.33 2.33 -40.80
CA GLN A 399 22.64 3.54 -41.58
C GLN A 399 22.99 4.71 -40.64
N PRO A 400 24.18 4.69 -40.01
CA PRO A 400 24.58 5.60 -38.92
C PRO A 400 24.86 7.04 -39.36
N ASP A 401 24.86 7.35 -40.66
CA ASP A 401 25.06 8.71 -41.17
C ASP A 401 23.79 9.39 -41.70
N ASP A 402 22.63 8.71 -41.72
CA ASP A 402 21.37 9.28 -42.21
C ASP A 402 20.69 10.20 -41.17
N ALA A 403 20.79 11.51 -41.37
CA ALA A 403 20.15 12.52 -40.55
C ALA A 403 18.60 12.45 -40.55
N LYS A 404 17.98 11.98 -41.65
CA LYS A 404 16.51 11.87 -41.72
C LYS A 404 16.00 10.77 -40.81
N LEU A 405 16.75 9.67 -40.66
CA LEU A 405 16.40 8.61 -39.72
C LEU A 405 16.50 9.07 -38.27
N LEU A 406 17.40 10.01 -37.96
CA LEU A 406 17.50 10.61 -36.63
C LEU A 406 16.30 11.50 -36.30
N ASP A 407 15.82 12.29 -37.26
CA ASP A 407 14.61 13.11 -37.10
C ASP A 407 13.37 12.23 -36.90
N ILE A 408 13.22 11.16 -37.70
CA ILE A 408 12.12 10.20 -37.55
C ILE A 408 12.23 9.50 -36.19
N LEU A 409 13.43 9.07 -35.77
CA LEU A 409 13.64 8.44 -34.46
C LEU A 409 13.24 9.37 -33.31
N SER A 410 13.56 10.67 -33.43
CA SER A 410 13.17 11.69 -32.45
C SER A 410 11.66 11.91 -32.41
N GLN A 411 10.99 11.82 -33.55
CA GLN A 411 9.52 11.90 -33.63
C GLN A 411 8.85 10.68 -33.02
N GLU A 412 9.31 9.46 -33.35
CA GLU A 412 8.78 8.22 -32.75
C GLU A 412 9.00 8.18 -31.23
N SER A 413 10.13 8.70 -30.76
CA SER A 413 10.42 8.85 -29.32
C SER A 413 9.35 9.70 -28.62
N ARG A 414 9.01 10.88 -29.18
CA ARG A 414 7.93 11.74 -28.65
C ARG A 414 6.58 11.03 -28.62
N VAL A 415 6.26 10.26 -29.67
CA VAL A 415 5.02 9.48 -29.72
C VAL A 415 4.96 8.45 -28.59
N VAL A 416 6.07 7.75 -28.30
CA VAL A 416 6.15 6.81 -27.17
C VAL A 416 5.93 7.54 -25.85
N VAL A 417 6.58 8.68 -25.61
CA VAL A 417 6.38 9.50 -24.40
C VAL A 417 4.92 9.91 -24.24
N GLU A 418 4.27 10.40 -25.30
CA GLU A 418 2.83 10.74 -25.25
C GLU A 418 1.95 9.52 -24.91
N ARG A 419 2.25 8.34 -25.45
CA ARG A 419 1.49 7.12 -25.16
C ARG A 419 1.75 6.63 -23.73
N VAL A 420 2.94 6.80 -23.17
CA VAL A 420 3.22 6.55 -21.76
C VAL A 420 2.32 7.41 -20.88
N GLN A 421 2.21 8.71 -21.17
CA GLN A 421 1.34 9.63 -20.44
C GLN A 421 -0.16 9.25 -20.56
N GLU A 422 -0.59 8.74 -21.73
CA GLU A 422 -1.95 8.20 -21.91
C GLU A 422 -2.21 6.99 -20.98
N VAL A 423 -1.26 6.07 -20.84
CA VAL A 423 -1.36 4.93 -19.92
C VAL A 423 -1.38 5.38 -18.46
N LEU A 424 -0.46 6.27 -18.05
CA LEU A 424 -0.42 6.83 -16.70
C LEU A 424 -1.73 7.50 -16.31
N ALA A 425 -2.32 8.29 -17.21
CA ALA A 425 -3.61 8.93 -16.99
C ALA A 425 -4.73 7.90 -16.72
N THR A 426 -4.77 6.80 -17.49
CA THR A 426 -5.75 5.73 -17.27
C THR A 426 -5.53 4.96 -15.97
N LEU A 427 -4.28 4.74 -15.56
CA LEU A 427 -3.94 4.11 -14.28
C LEU A 427 -4.38 4.98 -13.11
N HIS A 428 -4.11 6.29 -13.17
CA HIS A 428 -4.56 7.24 -12.14
C HIS A 428 -6.08 7.36 -12.05
N GLU A 429 -6.79 7.25 -13.18
CA GLU A 429 -8.26 7.17 -13.18
C GLU A 429 -8.75 5.93 -12.41
N GLY A 430 -8.01 4.82 -12.48
CA GLY A 430 -8.27 3.58 -11.72
C GLY A 430 -7.93 3.63 -10.24
N SER A 431 -7.16 4.60 -9.78
CA SER A 431 -6.80 4.80 -8.36
C SER A 431 -7.26 6.15 -7.80
N LYS A 432 -8.15 6.88 -8.50
CA LYS A 432 -8.57 8.23 -8.12
C LYS A 432 -9.13 8.30 -6.70
N GLY A 433 -9.96 7.31 -6.33
CA GLY A 433 -10.58 7.21 -5.01
C GLY A 433 -9.59 6.83 -3.92
N THR A 434 -8.76 5.82 -4.15
CA THR A 434 -7.73 5.40 -3.20
C THR A 434 -6.69 6.50 -2.97
N GLN A 435 -6.31 7.26 -4.01
CA GLN A 435 -5.42 8.41 -3.87
C GLN A 435 -6.06 9.54 -3.07
N ALA A 436 -7.33 9.85 -3.31
CA ALA A 436 -8.08 10.80 -2.51
C ALA A 436 -8.14 10.38 -1.03
N CYS A 437 -8.29 9.08 -0.75
CA CYS A 437 -8.20 8.56 0.62
C CYS A 437 -6.82 8.77 1.26
N ILE A 438 -5.71 8.59 0.50
CA ILE A 438 -4.35 8.84 1.01
C ILE A 438 -4.18 10.31 1.39
N ASN A 439 -4.55 11.22 0.48
CA ASN A 439 -4.48 12.66 0.72
C ASN A 439 -5.36 13.05 1.93
N ALA A 440 -6.58 12.51 1.99
CA ALA A 440 -7.50 12.72 3.10
C ALA A 440 -6.93 12.26 4.45
N ALA A 441 -6.32 11.08 4.52
CA ALA A 441 -5.70 10.57 5.74
C ALA A 441 -4.54 11.46 6.23
N ASN A 442 -3.74 12.00 5.30
CA ASN A 442 -2.68 12.96 5.62
C ASN A 442 -3.25 14.27 6.18
N THR A 443 -4.28 14.83 5.54
CA THR A 443 -4.96 16.03 6.02
C THR A 443 -5.55 15.81 7.41
N VAL A 444 -6.23 14.69 7.64
CA VAL A 444 -6.83 14.35 8.95
C VAL A 444 -5.76 14.19 10.02
N SER A 445 -4.63 13.59 9.70
CA SER A 445 -3.47 13.50 10.62
C SER A 445 -2.94 14.89 10.99
N GLY A 446 -2.89 15.82 10.04
CA GLY A 446 -2.58 17.24 10.30
C GLY A 446 -3.64 18.00 11.12
N ILE A 447 -4.89 17.52 11.16
CA ILE A 447 -5.95 18.04 12.05
C ILE A 447 -5.79 17.46 13.45
N ILE A 448 -5.49 16.16 13.58
CA ILE A 448 -5.22 15.52 14.88
C ILE A 448 -4.06 16.24 15.58
N GLY A 449 -2.98 16.57 14.87
CA GLY A 449 -1.87 17.35 15.45
C GLY A 449 -2.27 18.76 15.91
N ASP A 450 -3.17 19.43 15.19
CA ASP A 450 -3.71 20.76 15.59
C ASP A 450 -4.62 20.66 16.84
N LEU A 451 -5.42 19.59 16.92
CA LEU A 451 -6.25 19.30 18.09
C LEU A 451 -5.42 18.91 19.31
N ASP A 452 -4.38 18.08 19.15
CA ASP A 452 -3.43 17.73 20.21
C ASP A 452 -2.75 19.00 20.75
N THR A 453 -2.33 19.91 19.86
CA THR A 453 -1.80 21.22 20.24
C THR A 453 -2.83 22.05 21.03
N SER A 454 -4.09 22.04 20.61
CA SER A 454 -5.19 22.74 21.31
C SER A 454 -5.48 22.15 22.69
N ILE A 455 -5.42 20.82 22.84
CA ILE A 455 -5.53 20.12 24.12
C ILE A 455 -4.40 20.54 25.05
N MET A 456 -3.17 20.65 24.54
CA MET A 456 -2.01 21.10 25.33
C MET A 456 -2.19 22.55 25.81
N PHE A 457 -2.69 23.46 24.97
CA PHE A 457 -2.97 24.83 25.38
C PHE A 457 -4.09 24.93 26.42
N ALA A 458 -5.16 24.13 26.29
CA ALA A 458 -6.21 24.05 27.31
C ALA A 458 -5.65 23.50 28.63
N THR A 459 -4.85 22.44 28.56
CA THR A 459 -4.16 21.83 29.70
C THR A 459 -3.11 22.76 30.32
N ALA A 460 -2.59 23.74 29.57
CA ALA A 460 -1.69 24.78 30.07
C ALA A 460 -2.43 26.02 30.60
N GLY A 461 -3.76 26.10 30.44
CA GLY A 461 -4.57 27.24 30.85
C GLY A 461 -4.36 28.47 29.96
N THR A 462 -3.79 28.29 28.77
CA THR A 462 -3.43 29.37 27.84
C THR A 462 -4.40 29.50 26.66
N LEU A 463 -5.41 28.64 26.59
CA LEU A 463 -6.48 28.71 25.60
C LEU A 463 -7.48 29.84 25.97
N HIS A 464 -7.17 31.07 25.55
CA HIS A 464 -7.94 32.27 25.88
C HIS A 464 -8.87 32.77 24.75
N THR A 465 -9.93 33.49 25.13
CA THR A 465 -10.84 34.19 24.23
C THR A 465 -10.18 35.44 23.65
N GLN A 466 -10.07 35.56 22.32
CA GLN A 466 -9.78 36.86 21.68
C GLN A 466 -11.01 37.76 21.58
N LYS A 467 -12.23 37.18 21.67
CA LYS A 467 -13.52 37.88 21.60
C LYS A 467 -14.29 37.68 22.90
N THR A 468 -14.47 38.74 23.66
CA THR A 468 -15.02 38.76 25.03
C THR A 468 -16.54 38.52 25.14
N ASN A 469 -17.25 38.13 24.07
CA ASN A 469 -18.73 38.10 24.07
C ASN A 469 -19.39 36.88 23.42
N GLU A 470 -18.65 35.84 23.01
CA GLU A 470 -19.21 34.60 22.45
C GLU A 470 -19.46 33.57 23.55
N LYS A 471 -20.63 32.90 23.52
CA LYS A 471 -20.97 31.81 24.45
C LYS A 471 -20.88 30.45 23.77
N PHE A 472 -20.65 29.40 24.55
CA PHE A 472 -20.65 28.01 24.02
C PHE A 472 -21.94 27.62 23.30
N SER A 473 -23.08 28.18 23.72
CA SER A 473 -24.39 27.99 23.08
C SER A 473 -24.39 28.42 21.60
N ASP A 474 -23.59 29.42 21.25
CA ASP A 474 -23.58 30.02 19.91
C ASP A 474 -22.87 29.09 18.90
N HIS A 475 -21.91 28.29 19.38
CA HIS A 475 -21.15 27.32 18.59
C HIS A 475 -21.80 25.93 18.56
N LYS A 476 -22.66 25.61 19.54
CA LYS A 476 -23.30 24.29 19.71
C LYS A 476 -24.11 23.82 18.51
N GLU A 477 -24.90 24.69 17.89
CA GLU A 477 -25.73 24.32 16.74
C GLU A 477 -24.87 23.96 15.53
N ASN A 478 -23.79 24.71 15.30
CA ASN A 478 -22.83 24.41 14.25
C ASN A 478 -22.14 23.07 14.48
N ILE A 479 -21.69 22.78 15.71
CA ILE A 479 -21.10 21.48 16.08
C ILE A 479 -22.09 20.33 15.83
N LEU A 480 -23.36 20.48 16.21
CA LEU A 480 -24.40 19.47 16.00
C LEU A 480 -24.67 19.22 14.51
N LYS A 481 -24.68 20.28 13.70
CA LYS A 481 -24.94 20.21 12.26
C LYS A 481 -23.80 19.51 11.52
N THR A 482 -22.55 19.88 11.78
CA THR A 482 -21.37 19.26 11.16
C THR A 482 -21.17 17.82 11.63
N ALA A 483 -21.40 17.51 12.90
CA ALA A 483 -21.36 16.14 13.40
C ALA A 483 -22.37 15.22 12.70
N LYS A 484 -23.59 15.70 12.44
CA LYS A 484 -24.59 14.93 11.66
C LYS A 484 -24.17 14.72 10.21
N ALA A 485 -23.61 15.74 9.57
CA ALA A 485 -23.08 15.61 8.21
C ALA A 485 -22.01 14.52 8.13
N LEU A 486 -21.14 14.43 9.14
CA LEU A 486 -20.06 13.45 9.18
C LEU A 486 -20.57 11.99 9.29
N VAL A 487 -21.74 11.77 9.88
CA VAL A 487 -22.40 10.45 9.89
C VAL A 487 -22.87 10.06 8.48
N GLU A 488 -23.36 11.02 7.70
CA GLU A 488 -23.72 10.78 6.30
C GLU A 488 -22.47 10.56 5.44
N ASP A 489 -21.39 11.32 5.67
CA ASP A 489 -20.09 11.10 5.01
C ASP A 489 -19.51 9.71 5.32
N THR A 490 -19.70 9.22 6.55
CA THR A 490 -19.32 7.85 6.95
C THR A 490 -20.04 6.80 6.10
N LYS A 491 -21.34 6.97 5.86
CA LYS A 491 -22.10 6.06 4.98
C LYS A 491 -21.62 6.18 3.52
N ALA A 492 -21.34 7.39 3.06
CA ALA A 492 -20.85 7.64 1.71
C ALA A 492 -19.47 6.99 1.46
N LEU A 493 -18.57 7.01 2.44
CA LEU A 493 -17.27 6.31 2.37
C LEU A 493 -17.44 4.80 2.24
N VAL A 494 -18.29 4.19 3.07
CA VAL A 494 -18.56 2.74 3.03
C VAL A 494 -19.20 2.34 1.70
N ALA A 495 -20.16 3.12 1.21
CA ALA A 495 -20.77 2.89 -0.11
C ALA A 495 -19.77 3.11 -1.25
N GLY A 496 -18.89 4.10 -1.12
CA GLY A 496 -17.84 4.43 -2.09
C GLY A 496 -16.83 3.31 -2.28
N ALA A 497 -16.41 2.63 -1.20
CA ALA A 497 -15.52 1.47 -1.29
C ALA A 497 -16.12 0.30 -2.10
N ALA A 498 -17.44 0.11 -2.03
CA ALA A 498 -18.16 -0.92 -2.76
C ALA A 498 -18.55 -0.51 -4.20
N SER A 499 -18.39 0.77 -4.53
CA SER A 499 -18.88 1.36 -5.78
C SER A 499 -17.72 1.62 -6.74
N ASN A 500 -17.48 2.87 -7.13
CA ASN A 500 -16.43 3.28 -8.04
C ASN A 500 -15.51 4.34 -7.41
N GLN A 501 -14.31 4.46 -7.98
CA GLN A 501 -13.25 5.34 -7.50
C GLN A 501 -13.64 6.82 -7.48
N GLU A 502 -14.53 7.27 -8.37
CA GLU A 502 -14.97 8.66 -8.42
C GLU A 502 -15.87 9.01 -7.25
N GLN A 503 -16.85 8.17 -6.95
CA GLN A 503 -17.71 8.33 -5.77
C GLN A 503 -16.90 8.23 -4.48
N LEU A 504 -15.91 7.31 -4.43
CA LEU A 504 -14.99 7.21 -3.30
C LEU A 504 -14.17 8.51 -3.12
N ALA A 505 -13.66 9.09 -4.21
CA ALA A 505 -12.90 10.33 -4.15
C ALA A 505 -13.73 11.49 -3.59
N VAL A 506 -14.96 11.65 -4.07
CA VAL A 506 -15.89 12.69 -3.58
C VAL A 506 -16.25 12.46 -2.11
N ALA A 507 -16.52 11.21 -1.71
CA ALA A 507 -16.82 10.87 -0.31
C ALA A 507 -15.65 11.19 0.63
N ALA A 508 -14.42 10.86 0.23
CA ALA A 508 -13.21 11.20 1.00
C ALA A 508 -13.04 12.71 1.15
N GLN A 509 -13.19 13.48 0.08
CA GLN A 509 -13.04 14.93 0.11
C GLN A 509 -14.11 15.60 0.99
N ASN A 510 -15.37 15.17 0.87
CA ASN A 510 -16.47 15.67 1.70
C ASN A 510 -16.21 15.39 3.18
N ALA A 511 -15.77 14.17 3.52
CA ALA A 511 -15.45 13.80 4.89
C ALA A 511 -14.34 14.68 5.50
N VAL A 512 -13.29 15.00 4.72
CA VAL A 512 -12.22 15.92 5.12
C VAL A 512 -12.76 17.32 5.37
N GLN A 513 -13.56 17.86 4.45
CA GLN A 513 -14.14 19.18 4.63
C GLN A 513 -15.03 19.26 5.88
N THR A 514 -15.83 18.22 6.12
CA THR A 514 -16.70 18.15 7.29
C THR A 514 -15.91 18.08 8.59
N ILE A 515 -14.83 17.28 8.68
CA ILE A 515 -14.02 17.20 9.91
C ILE A 515 -13.20 18.47 10.17
N VAL A 516 -12.76 19.19 9.13
CA VAL A 516 -12.14 20.51 9.29
C VAL A 516 -13.15 21.47 9.93
N ASN A 517 -14.35 21.58 9.34
CA ASN A 517 -15.41 22.46 9.84
C ASN A 517 -15.86 22.08 11.26
N LEU A 518 -15.94 20.78 11.58
CA LEU A 518 -16.27 20.29 12.91
C LEU A 518 -15.17 20.64 13.93
N SER A 519 -13.90 20.46 13.56
CA SER A 519 -12.76 20.75 14.43
C SER A 519 -12.67 22.24 14.75
N ASP A 520 -12.89 23.11 13.76
CA ASP A 520 -12.90 24.56 13.97
C ASP A 520 -14.07 25.00 14.84
N ALA A 521 -15.29 24.50 14.59
CA ALA A 521 -16.46 24.81 15.42
C ALA A 521 -16.27 24.36 16.87
N VAL A 522 -15.67 23.18 17.10
CA VAL A 522 -15.36 22.68 18.44
C VAL A 522 -14.27 23.52 19.12
N LYS A 523 -13.20 23.91 18.41
CA LYS A 523 -12.16 24.80 18.96
C LYS A 523 -12.74 26.15 19.36
N SER A 524 -13.55 26.79 18.50
CA SER A 524 -14.22 28.05 18.83
C SER A 524 -15.17 27.91 20.02
N GLY A 525 -15.93 26.80 20.08
CA GLY A 525 -16.74 26.45 21.24
C GLY A 525 -15.89 26.31 22.51
N ALA A 526 -14.80 25.55 22.48
CA ALA A 526 -13.92 25.36 23.63
C ALA A 526 -13.31 26.69 24.11
N ILE A 527 -12.88 27.56 23.21
CA ILE A 527 -12.34 28.88 23.54
C ILE A 527 -13.40 29.74 24.26
N SER A 528 -14.68 29.66 23.87
CA SER A 528 -15.78 30.41 24.49
C SER A 528 -16.15 29.97 25.93
N LEU A 529 -15.61 28.84 26.40
CA LEU A 529 -15.74 28.44 27.81
C LEU A 529 -14.79 29.26 28.67
N LEU A 530 -15.28 29.79 29.81
CA LEU A 530 -14.47 30.55 30.76
C LEU A 530 -13.20 29.79 31.17
N SER A 531 -12.08 30.50 31.32
CA SER A 531 -10.76 29.96 31.67
C SER A 531 -10.74 29.15 32.97
N ASP A 532 -11.68 29.41 33.88
CA ASP A 532 -11.86 28.66 35.13
C ASP A 532 -12.34 27.21 34.91
N ASN A 533 -12.75 26.86 33.69
CA ASN A 533 -13.19 25.52 33.28
C ASN A 533 -12.24 24.87 32.24
N ALA A 534 -10.92 24.99 32.43
CA ALA A 534 -9.91 24.35 31.56
C ALA A 534 -10.16 22.85 31.31
N GLU A 535 -10.64 22.12 32.32
CA GLU A 535 -11.00 20.69 32.22
C GLU A 535 -12.18 20.45 31.25
N ALA A 536 -13.15 21.37 31.18
CA ALA A 536 -14.26 21.27 30.22
C ALA A 536 -13.80 21.59 28.80
N GLN A 537 -12.86 22.54 28.62
CA GLN A 537 -12.23 22.81 27.32
C GLN A 537 -11.52 21.56 26.80
N VAL A 538 -10.69 20.93 27.64
CA VAL A 538 -9.97 19.68 27.34
C VAL A 538 -10.95 18.57 26.95
N MET A 539 -12.06 18.42 27.69
CA MET A 539 -13.07 17.38 27.44
C MET A 539 -13.71 17.47 26.04
N VAL A 540 -14.09 18.67 25.57
CA VAL A 540 -14.72 18.82 24.25
C VAL A 540 -13.72 18.64 23.12
N ILE A 541 -12.49 19.15 23.28
CA ILE A 541 -11.44 19.02 22.25
C ILE A 541 -11.00 17.55 22.12
N HIS A 542 -10.89 16.79 23.22
CA HIS A 542 -10.66 15.34 23.15
C HIS A 542 -11.75 14.61 22.37
N ALA A 543 -13.02 14.98 22.57
CA ALA A 543 -14.13 14.31 21.90
C ALA A 543 -14.08 14.49 20.37
N VAL A 544 -13.68 15.66 19.84
CA VAL A 544 -13.51 15.85 18.39
C VAL A 544 -12.23 15.21 17.86
N ARG A 545 -11.16 15.15 18.67
CA ARG A 545 -9.91 14.45 18.33
C ARG A 545 -10.16 12.95 18.12
N ASP A 546 -11.06 12.33 18.88
CA ASP A 546 -11.45 10.93 18.68
C ASP A 546 -12.25 10.70 17.42
N VAL A 547 -13.12 11.65 17.08
CA VAL A 547 -13.86 11.63 15.83
C VAL A 547 -12.88 11.74 14.66
N ALA A 548 -11.87 12.62 14.74
CA ALA A 548 -10.83 12.73 13.71
C ALA A 548 -9.98 11.45 13.60
N ALA A 549 -9.57 10.85 14.72
CA ALA A 549 -8.82 9.59 14.72
C ALA A 549 -9.65 8.43 14.13
N ALA A 550 -10.92 8.30 14.50
CA ALA A 550 -11.81 7.30 13.94
C ALA A 550 -12.08 7.52 12.44
N LEU A 551 -12.17 8.78 12.00
CA LEU A 551 -12.28 9.09 10.58
C LEU A 551 -11.02 8.69 9.81
N SER A 552 -9.83 8.94 10.36
CA SER A 552 -8.57 8.52 9.76
C SER A 552 -8.53 6.99 9.57
N ASN A 553 -8.90 6.24 10.60
CA ASN A 553 -8.98 4.78 10.54
C ASN A 553 -10.04 4.31 9.54
N LEU A 554 -11.20 4.97 9.50
CA LEU A 554 -12.24 4.69 8.51
C LEU A 554 -11.74 4.90 7.09
N ILE A 555 -11.08 6.03 6.79
CA ILE A 555 -10.53 6.32 5.47
C ILE A 555 -9.48 5.27 5.09
N GLN A 556 -8.62 4.86 6.03
CA GLN A 556 -7.63 3.81 5.80
C GLN A 556 -8.27 2.45 5.51
N ALA A 557 -9.29 2.06 6.27
CA ALA A 557 -10.07 0.84 6.02
C ALA A 557 -10.81 0.92 4.67
N THR A 558 -11.31 2.10 4.30
CA THR A 558 -11.99 2.35 3.02
C THR A 558 -11.03 2.17 1.85
N LYS A 559 -9.80 2.71 1.96
CA LYS A 559 -8.72 2.47 0.98
C LYS A 559 -8.43 0.99 0.82
N ASN A 560 -8.28 0.26 1.92
CA ASN A 560 -7.93 -1.16 1.90
C ASN A 560 -9.04 -2.04 1.31
N ALA A 561 -10.31 -1.68 1.56
CA ALA A 561 -11.49 -2.39 1.05
C ALA A 561 -11.89 -1.98 -0.38
N SER A 562 -11.40 -0.84 -0.88
CA SER A 562 -11.75 -0.30 -2.20
C SER A 562 -11.49 -1.30 -3.33
N GLY A 563 -12.50 -1.56 -4.15
CA GLY A 563 -12.40 -2.47 -5.30
C GLY A 563 -12.41 -3.96 -4.95
N ARG A 564 -12.57 -4.33 -3.67
CA ARG A 564 -12.67 -5.72 -3.22
C ARG A 564 -14.11 -6.22 -3.20
N SER A 565 -14.28 -7.54 -3.18
CA SER A 565 -15.58 -8.19 -3.02
C SER A 565 -16.23 -7.84 -1.69
N LEU A 566 -17.57 -7.80 -1.65
CA LEU A 566 -18.37 -7.54 -0.44
C LEU A 566 -18.11 -8.54 0.71
N TYR A 567 -17.56 -9.72 0.38
CA TYR A 567 -17.24 -10.79 1.33
C TYR A 567 -15.77 -10.79 1.78
N ASP A 568 -14.94 -9.87 1.26
CA ASP A 568 -13.53 -9.76 1.65
C ASP A 568 -13.41 -9.35 3.13
N PRO A 569 -12.46 -9.91 3.91
CA PRO A 569 -12.23 -9.51 5.30
C PRO A 569 -12.02 -8.01 5.49
N ALA A 570 -11.38 -7.32 4.52
CA ALA A 570 -11.19 -5.87 4.58
C ALA A 570 -12.53 -5.11 4.60
N MET A 571 -13.58 -5.64 3.96
CA MET A 571 -14.91 -5.06 3.97
C MET A 571 -15.60 -5.18 5.34
N ASN A 572 -15.26 -6.21 6.10
CA ASN A 572 -15.71 -6.34 7.49
C ASN A 572 -14.99 -5.34 8.40
N ASN A 573 -13.67 -5.17 8.23
CA ASN A 573 -12.91 -4.15 8.94
C ASN A 573 -13.46 -2.74 8.66
N LEU A 574 -13.83 -2.45 7.40
CA LEU A 574 -14.48 -1.19 7.02
C LEU A 574 -15.80 -0.96 7.78
N LYS A 575 -16.65 -1.99 7.91
CA LYS A 575 -17.92 -1.88 8.64
C LYS A 575 -17.70 -1.61 10.13
N GLU A 576 -16.72 -2.28 10.74
CA GLU A 576 -16.38 -2.03 12.14
C GLU A 576 -15.78 -0.63 12.34
N ALA A 577 -14.90 -0.17 11.45
CA ALA A 577 -14.39 1.21 11.48
C ALA A 577 -15.50 2.25 11.36
N ALA A 578 -16.50 2.03 10.50
CA ALA A 578 -17.66 2.91 10.35
C ALA A 578 -18.53 2.93 11.61
N LYS A 579 -18.71 1.79 12.28
CA LYS A 579 -19.44 1.70 13.56
C LYS A 579 -18.71 2.46 14.67
N VAL A 580 -17.38 2.32 14.77
CA VAL A 580 -16.56 3.09 15.71
C VAL A 580 -16.70 4.59 15.44
N MET A 581 -16.68 5.00 14.18
CA MET A 581 -16.87 6.40 13.78
C MET A 581 -18.23 6.96 14.25
N VAL A 582 -19.34 6.26 13.98
CA VAL A 582 -20.69 6.68 14.43
C VAL A 582 -20.80 6.74 15.95
N THR A 583 -20.14 5.80 16.65
CA THR A 583 -20.10 5.77 18.11
C THR A 583 -19.37 7.00 18.65
N ASN A 584 -18.22 7.37 18.08
CA ASN A 584 -17.46 8.55 18.49
C ASN A 584 -18.18 9.86 18.19
N VAL A 585 -18.86 9.97 17.05
CA VAL A 585 -19.72 11.13 16.78
C VAL A 585 -20.84 11.22 17.81
N THR A 586 -21.49 10.11 18.16
CA THR A 586 -22.53 10.08 19.18
C THR A 586 -22.00 10.50 20.56
N SER A 587 -20.79 10.06 20.91
CA SER A 587 -20.09 10.47 22.15
C SER A 587 -19.78 11.96 22.15
N LEU A 588 -19.30 12.54 21.04
CA LEU A 588 -19.11 13.99 20.90
C LEU A 588 -20.42 14.75 21.14
N LEU A 589 -21.54 14.29 20.56
CA LEU A 589 -22.85 14.91 20.76
C LEU A 589 -23.32 14.86 22.23
N LYS A 590 -23.02 13.77 22.95
CA LYS A 590 -23.28 13.67 24.39
C LYS A 590 -22.41 14.66 25.17
N THR A 591 -21.11 14.75 24.84
CA THR A 591 -20.16 15.66 25.49
C THR A 591 -20.59 17.12 25.34
N VAL A 592 -20.93 17.54 24.12
CA VAL A 592 -21.40 18.91 23.83
C VAL A 592 -22.66 19.27 24.61
N LYS A 593 -23.60 18.32 24.80
CA LYS A 593 -24.78 18.53 25.65
C LYS A 593 -24.44 18.63 27.13
N ALA A 594 -23.43 17.89 27.59
CA ALA A 594 -23.03 17.82 28.99
C ALA A 594 -22.22 19.04 29.45
N VAL A 595 -21.56 19.75 28.54
CA VAL A 595 -20.81 20.99 28.88
C VAL A 595 -21.71 22.04 29.53
N GLU A 596 -23.00 22.07 29.20
CA GLU A 596 -23.97 22.99 29.84
C GLU A 596 -24.48 22.49 31.21
N ASP A 597 -24.35 21.20 31.54
CA ASP A 597 -24.86 20.59 32.78
C ASP A 597 -23.72 20.33 33.78
N GLU A 598 -23.43 21.32 34.62
CA GLU A 598 -22.34 21.28 35.62
C GLU A 598 -22.39 20.06 36.56
N HIS A 599 -23.58 19.53 36.87
CA HIS A 599 -23.74 18.45 37.84
C HIS A 599 -23.41 17.07 37.27
N ARG A 600 -23.31 16.93 35.95
CA ARG A 600 -23.08 15.64 35.26
C ARG A 600 -21.78 15.57 34.46
N ARG A 601 -20.97 16.64 34.44
CA ARG A 601 -19.74 16.71 33.64
C ARG A 601 -18.75 15.59 33.97
N GLY A 602 -18.46 15.33 35.24
CA GLY A 602 -17.54 14.29 35.67
C GLY A 602 -18.01 12.87 35.37
N ALA A 603 -19.30 12.58 35.56
CA ALA A 603 -19.85 11.27 35.21
C ALA A 603 -19.74 10.98 33.69
N ARG A 604 -19.90 12.01 32.85
CA ARG A 604 -19.78 11.89 31.39
C ARG A 604 -18.33 11.85 30.92
N ALA A 605 -17.44 12.62 31.54
CA ALA A 605 -16.01 12.52 31.27
C ALA A 605 -15.49 11.10 31.55
N LEU A 606 -15.96 10.45 32.61
CA LEU A 606 -15.67 9.05 32.90
C LEU A 606 -16.22 8.09 31.85
N GLU A 607 -17.48 8.24 31.43
CA GLU A 607 -18.07 7.44 30.36
C GLU A 607 -17.24 7.54 29.07
N ALA A 608 -16.86 8.76 28.69
CA ALA A 608 -16.03 9.01 27.51
C ALA A 608 -14.62 8.43 27.64
N ALA A 609 -13.99 8.54 28.81
CA ALA A 609 -12.67 7.96 29.06
C ALA A 609 -12.69 6.42 29.02
N VAL A 610 -13.71 5.79 29.61
CA VAL A 610 -13.89 4.32 29.60
C VAL A 610 -14.10 3.81 28.18
N GLU A 611 -14.96 4.48 27.40
CA GLU A 611 -15.22 4.14 26.00
C GLU A 611 -13.95 4.32 25.14
N ALA A 612 -13.22 5.42 25.31
CA ALA A 612 -11.97 5.68 24.58
C ALA A 612 -10.90 4.62 24.88
N ILE A 613 -10.74 4.24 26.15
CA ILE A 613 -9.81 3.15 26.52
C ILE A 613 -10.26 1.82 25.91
N ALA A 614 -11.57 1.53 25.87
CA ALA A 614 -12.07 0.32 25.22
C ALA A 614 -11.75 0.28 23.72
N GLN A 615 -11.88 1.42 23.02
CA GLN A 615 -11.53 1.54 21.62
C GLN A 615 -10.03 1.39 21.38
N GLU A 616 -9.19 2.01 22.21
CA GLU A 616 -7.74 1.85 22.12
C GLU A 616 -7.30 0.40 22.34
N ILE A 617 -7.92 -0.33 23.27
CA ILE A 617 -7.67 -1.78 23.43
C ILE A 617 -8.06 -2.56 22.17
N HIS A 618 -9.19 -2.24 21.54
CA HIS A 618 -9.61 -2.90 20.30
C HIS A 618 -8.64 -2.61 19.14
N LEU A 619 -8.22 -1.35 18.99
CA LEU A 619 -7.18 -0.96 18.03
C LEU A 619 -5.84 -1.63 18.35
N TYR A 620 -5.54 -1.82 19.63
CA TYR A 620 -4.37 -2.56 20.09
C TYR A 620 -4.39 -4.02 19.62
N ASP A 621 -5.51 -4.71 19.83
CA ASP A 621 -5.73 -6.11 19.45
C ASP A 621 -5.74 -6.34 17.92
N SER A 622 -6.24 -5.38 17.14
CA SER A 622 -6.30 -5.47 15.66
C SER A 622 -4.96 -5.31 14.96
N GLY A 623 -3.93 -4.77 15.64
CA GLY A 623 -2.64 -4.44 15.02
C GLY A 623 -2.64 -3.18 14.13
N GLU A 624 -3.79 -2.50 13.98
CA GLU A 624 -3.96 -1.37 13.03
C GLU A 624 -3.64 0.03 13.63
N ALA A 625 -3.31 0.14 14.91
CA ALA A 625 -3.05 1.46 15.49
C ALA A 625 -1.62 1.99 15.18
N PRO A 626 -1.48 3.30 14.90
CA PRO A 626 -0.23 3.90 14.44
C PRO A 626 0.90 3.75 15.48
N SER A 627 2.06 3.23 15.06
CA SER A 627 3.25 3.18 15.90
C SER A 627 3.92 4.56 15.94
N ARG A 628 4.17 5.08 17.14
CA ARG A 628 4.92 6.32 17.36
C ARG A 628 6.42 6.01 17.39
N GLY A 629 6.99 5.63 16.26
CA GLY A 629 8.44 5.39 16.11
C GLY A 629 8.97 4.26 16.99
N THR A 630 10.25 4.37 17.37
CA THR A 630 10.95 3.41 18.24
C THR A 630 10.81 3.81 19.71
N ALA A 631 10.53 2.84 20.60
CA ALA A 631 10.47 3.06 22.05
C ALA A 631 11.47 2.18 22.80
N THR A 632 12.02 2.71 23.89
CA THR A 632 13.00 2.05 24.76
C THR A 632 12.35 1.46 26.02
N ALA A 633 13.09 0.60 26.74
CA ALA A 633 12.67 0.09 28.05
C ALA A 633 12.34 1.21 29.05
N GLU A 634 13.10 2.31 29.00
CA GLU A 634 12.88 3.48 29.87
C GLU A 634 11.57 4.20 29.56
N ASP A 635 11.15 4.22 28.29
CA ASP A 635 9.88 4.82 27.89
C ASP A 635 8.70 4.02 28.45
N ILE A 636 8.80 2.68 28.49
CA ILE A 636 7.80 1.82 29.15
C ILE A 636 7.73 2.16 30.64
N ILE A 637 8.87 2.19 31.34
CA ILE A 637 8.92 2.51 32.78
C ILE A 637 8.39 3.94 33.05
N ARG A 638 8.64 4.90 32.15
CA ARG A 638 8.11 6.25 32.26
C ARG A 638 6.59 6.28 32.13
N SER A 639 6.04 5.51 31.18
CA SER A 639 4.59 5.41 30.97
C SER A 639 3.87 4.77 32.16
N THR A 640 4.50 3.78 32.83
CA THR A 640 3.92 3.11 33.99
C THR A 640 3.84 3.98 35.24
N LYS A 641 4.81 4.89 35.45
CA LYS A 641 4.73 5.88 36.54
C LYS A 641 3.47 6.76 36.44
N LYS A 642 3.08 7.19 35.23
CA LYS A 642 1.85 7.99 35.02
C LYS A 642 0.60 7.25 35.50
N LEU A 643 0.56 5.92 35.34
CA LEU A 643 -0.56 5.07 35.76
C LEU A 643 -0.68 4.96 37.29
N SER A 644 0.42 5.04 38.03
CA SER A 644 0.37 5.17 39.51
C SER A 644 -0.25 6.49 39.96
N PHE A 645 -0.06 7.58 39.21
CA PHE A 645 -0.77 8.85 39.50
C PHE A 645 -2.27 8.76 39.18
N VAL A 646 -2.66 7.98 38.17
CA VAL A 646 -4.08 7.73 37.85
C VAL A 646 -4.79 7.08 39.03
N THR A 647 -4.18 6.06 39.66
CA THR A 647 -4.80 5.38 40.81
C THR A 647 -4.96 6.31 42.01
N ALA A 648 -3.94 7.13 42.30
CA ALA A 648 -4.00 8.13 43.36
C ALA A 648 -5.09 9.19 43.10
N LYS A 649 -5.15 9.72 41.87
CA LYS A 649 -6.10 10.77 41.48
C LYS A 649 -7.54 10.26 41.42
N ALA A 650 -7.77 9.04 40.96
CA ALA A 650 -9.07 8.38 41.01
C ALA A 650 -9.55 8.14 42.45
N THR A 651 -8.64 7.78 43.36
CA THR A 651 -8.95 7.60 44.79
C THR A 651 -9.27 8.93 45.46
N ALA A 652 -8.52 9.99 45.15
CA ALA A 652 -8.81 11.35 45.62
C ALA A 652 -10.17 11.86 45.11
N ALA A 653 -10.46 11.68 43.82
CA ALA A 653 -11.75 12.03 43.22
C ALA A 653 -12.93 11.28 43.87
N ALA A 654 -12.72 10.02 44.29
CA ALA A 654 -13.72 9.25 45.04
C ALA A 654 -13.95 9.75 46.47
N GLN A 655 -12.99 10.48 47.05
CA GLN A 655 -13.12 11.09 48.37
C GLN A 655 -13.82 12.45 48.29
N THR A 656 -13.44 13.28 47.33
CA THR A 656 -13.96 14.65 47.19
C THR A 656 -15.30 14.70 46.48
N LEU A 657 -15.57 13.75 45.56
CA LEU A 657 -16.73 13.74 44.66
C LEU A 657 -16.93 15.05 43.89
N GLN A 658 -15.88 15.87 43.79
CA GLN A 658 -15.91 17.11 43.03
C GLN A 658 -15.82 16.79 41.54
N GLN A 659 -16.64 17.46 40.75
CA GLN A 659 -16.70 17.23 39.30
C GLN A 659 -15.36 17.50 38.62
N SER A 660 -14.62 18.53 39.05
CA SER A 660 -13.27 18.86 38.57
C SER A 660 -12.28 17.71 38.77
N ASP A 661 -12.24 17.13 39.97
CA ASP A 661 -11.32 16.04 40.30
C ASP A 661 -11.65 14.77 39.52
N ILE A 662 -12.94 14.49 39.31
CA ILE A 662 -13.42 13.36 38.52
C ILE A 662 -13.02 13.53 37.05
N ILE A 663 -13.19 14.72 36.46
CA ILE A 663 -12.79 15.00 35.07
C ILE A 663 -11.26 14.87 34.94
N ALA A 664 -10.51 15.42 35.88
CA ALA A 664 -9.05 15.37 35.87
C ALA A 664 -8.52 13.92 36.00
N ALA A 665 -9.19 13.06 36.79
CA ALA A 665 -8.87 11.64 36.88
C ALA A 665 -9.20 10.89 35.59
N ALA A 666 -10.35 11.19 34.96
CA ALA A 666 -10.75 10.60 33.68
C ALA A 666 -9.80 10.97 32.54
N ASN A 667 -9.45 12.26 32.40
CA ASN A 667 -8.52 12.77 31.40
C ASN A 667 -7.11 12.17 31.57
N LEU A 668 -6.59 12.15 32.81
CA LEU A 668 -5.28 11.57 33.11
C LEU A 668 -5.25 10.06 32.85
N GLY A 669 -6.29 9.32 33.26
CA GLY A 669 -6.39 7.88 33.06
C GLY A 669 -6.39 7.52 31.58
N ARG A 670 -7.22 8.22 30.81
CA ARG A 670 -7.30 8.08 29.36
C ARG A 670 -5.95 8.35 28.68
N GLN A 671 -5.32 9.50 28.95
CA GLN A 671 -4.03 9.87 28.35
C GLN A 671 -2.93 8.86 28.68
N SER A 672 -2.85 8.43 29.95
CA SER A 672 -1.81 7.51 30.41
C SER A 672 -1.92 6.14 29.75
N VAL A 673 -3.14 5.63 29.54
CA VAL A 673 -3.36 4.36 28.84
C VAL A 673 -3.03 4.48 27.34
N CYS A 674 -3.44 5.56 26.68
CA CYS A 674 -3.11 5.79 25.26
C CYS A 674 -1.59 5.85 25.05
N ASP A 675 -0.89 6.66 25.86
CA ASP A 675 0.58 6.79 25.81
C ASP A 675 1.25 5.43 26.07
N MET A 676 0.79 4.68 27.07
CA MET A 676 1.35 3.37 27.41
C MET A 676 1.17 2.37 26.26
N LEU A 677 -0.04 2.20 25.72
CA LEU A 677 -0.29 1.24 24.63
C LEU A 677 0.51 1.61 23.37
N ALA A 678 0.66 2.89 23.05
CA ALA A 678 1.54 3.33 21.97
C ALA A 678 3.01 2.93 22.23
N THR A 679 3.47 3.10 23.47
CA THR A 679 4.86 2.81 23.89
C THR A 679 5.15 1.31 23.90
N THR A 680 4.25 0.48 24.44
CA THR A 680 4.41 -0.98 24.49
C THR A 680 4.40 -1.59 23.09
N ARG A 681 3.58 -1.07 22.18
CA ARG A 681 3.59 -1.49 20.76
C ARG A 681 4.90 -1.12 20.06
N ALA A 682 5.36 0.12 20.22
CA ALA A 682 6.62 0.59 19.63
C ALA A 682 7.82 -0.21 20.16
N ALA A 683 7.83 -0.54 21.46
CA ALA A 683 8.88 -1.36 22.05
C ALA A 683 8.81 -2.83 21.56
N ALA A 684 7.61 -3.39 21.40
CA ALA A 684 7.45 -4.74 20.86
C ALA A 684 7.94 -4.86 19.42
N GLN A 685 7.87 -3.81 18.60
CA GLN A 685 8.43 -3.84 17.24
C GLN A 685 9.97 -3.98 17.22
N ASN A 686 10.64 -3.55 18.28
CA ASN A 686 12.10 -3.58 18.40
C ASN A 686 12.64 -4.85 19.09
N MET A 687 11.79 -5.78 19.50
CA MET A 687 12.22 -7.02 20.15
C MET A 687 12.48 -8.12 19.12
N ASP A 688 13.62 -8.79 19.27
CA ASP A 688 14.02 -9.92 18.42
C ASP A 688 13.24 -11.20 18.74
N SER A 689 12.88 -11.42 20.01
CA SER A 689 12.15 -12.62 20.45
C SER A 689 10.64 -12.47 20.26
N ALA A 690 10.04 -13.39 19.50
CA ALA A 690 8.59 -13.45 19.32
C ALA A 690 7.81 -13.62 20.64
N GLU A 691 8.41 -14.31 21.61
CA GLU A 691 7.81 -14.52 22.94
C GLU A 691 7.82 -13.25 23.78
N ALA A 692 8.94 -12.52 23.80
CA ALA A 692 9.04 -11.23 24.50
C ALA A 692 8.08 -10.18 23.90
N ARG A 693 7.92 -10.19 22.56
CA ARG A 693 6.92 -9.36 21.86
C ARG A 693 5.52 -9.64 22.34
N TYR A 694 5.13 -10.91 22.36
CA TYR A 694 3.78 -11.31 22.77
C TYR A 694 3.53 -10.95 24.24
N GLN A 695 4.46 -11.27 25.15
CA GLN A 695 4.34 -10.96 26.58
C GLN A 695 4.22 -9.45 26.85
N THR A 696 5.04 -8.63 26.18
CA THR A 696 4.97 -7.17 26.37
C THR A 696 3.65 -6.59 25.85
N LEU A 697 3.15 -7.12 24.73
CA LEU A 697 1.85 -6.71 24.22
C LEU A 697 0.73 -7.10 25.19
N GLU A 698 0.74 -8.32 25.71
CA GLU A 698 -0.25 -8.84 26.66
C GLU A 698 -0.26 -8.07 27.99
N CYS A 699 0.91 -7.78 28.58
CA CYS A 699 1.01 -6.98 29.80
C CYS A 699 0.48 -5.55 29.57
N GLY A 700 0.81 -4.92 28.43
CA GLY A 700 0.25 -3.61 28.08
C GLY A 700 -1.27 -3.62 27.98
N ARG A 701 -1.84 -4.68 27.39
CA ARG A 701 -3.28 -4.89 27.29
C ARG A 701 -3.94 -5.06 28.66
N GLU A 702 -3.33 -5.87 29.54
CA GLU A 702 -3.87 -6.13 30.87
C GLU A 702 -3.92 -4.85 31.73
N VAL A 703 -2.86 -4.04 31.69
CA VAL A 703 -2.85 -2.74 32.39
C VAL A 703 -3.97 -1.83 31.90
N ALA A 704 -4.21 -1.75 30.59
CA ALA A 704 -5.31 -0.94 30.04
C ALA A 704 -6.68 -1.44 30.51
N ILE A 705 -6.90 -2.76 30.57
CA ILE A 705 -8.14 -3.36 31.09
C ILE A 705 -8.35 -3.02 32.56
N GLN A 706 -7.30 -3.10 33.38
CA GLN A 706 -7.41 -2.79 34.82
C GLN A 706 -7.67 -1.31 35.08
N VAL A 707 -7.06 -0.40 34.31
CA VAL A 707 -7.35 1.04 34.43
C VAL A 707 -8.78 1.35 33.97
N ARG A 708 -9.26 0.71 32.89
CA ARG A 708 -10.67 0.84 32.47
C ARG A 708 -11.63 0.39 33.56
N SER A 709 -11.33 -0.73 34.22
CA SER A 709 -12.09 -1.27 35.35
C SER A 709 -12.13 -0.31 36.55
N LEU A 710 -10.99 0.32 36.87
CA LEU A 710 -10.89 1.35 37.91
C LEU A 710 -11.79 2.55 37.60
N LEU A 711 -11.73 3.11 36.39
CA LEU A 711 -12.56 4.25 35.99
C LEU A 711 -14.06 3.88 35.93
N THR A 712 -14.40 2.66 35.51
CA THR A 712 -15.79 2.15 35.54
C THR A 712 -16.31 2.06 36.98
N THR A 713 -15.47 1.65 37.92
CA THR A 713 -15.83 1.59 39.35
C THR A 713 -16.04 3.01 39.90
N LEU A 714 -15.19 3.97 39.53
CA LEU A 714 -15.38 5.38 39.88
C LEU A 714 -16.68 5.95 39.28
N GLN A 715 -17.02 5.59 38.04
CA GLN A 715 -18.27 5.98 37.39
C GLN A 715 -19.50 5.46 38.14
N SER A 716 -19.45 4.22 38.61
CA SER A 716 -20.53 3.62 39.40
C SER A 716 -20.76 4.35 40.73
N LEU A 717 -19.67 4.79 41.38
CA LEU A 717 -19.71 5.58 42.61
C LEU A 717 -20.38 6.95 42.37
N VAL A 718 -20.00 7.64 41.30
CA VAL A 718 -20.54 8.97 40.95
C VAL A 718 -22.01 8.89 40.53
N SER A 719 -22.43 7.81 39.86
CA SER A 719 -23.79 7.68 39.29
C SER A 719 -24.82 7.10 40.26
N ARG A 720 -24.41 6.20 41.17
CA ARG A 720 -25.32 5.43 42.03
C ARG A 720 -25.08 5.62 43.53
N LEU A 721 -24.04 6.36 43.93
CA LEU A 721 -23.64 6.58 45.34
C LEU A 721 -23.55 5.26 46.13
N ASP A 722 -22.96 4.22 45.53
CA ASP A 722 -22.84 2.91 46.16
C ASP A 722 -21.79 2.93 47.30
N PRO A 723 -22.17 2.61 48.56
CA PRO A 723 -21.24 2.60 49.69
C PRO A 723 -20.12 1.53 49.58
N ASN A 724 -20.32 0.45 48.82
CA ASN A 724 -19.30 -0.58 48.59
C ASN A 724 -18.31 -0.20 47.48
N ALA A 725 -18.65 0.76 46.62
CA ALA A 725 -17.82 1.13 45.48
C ALA A 725 -16.47 1.75 45.89
N LYS A 726 -16.35 2.34 47.08
CA LYS A 726 -15.05 2.82 47.60
C LYS A 726 -14.08 1.68 47.92
N SER A 727 -14.58 0.56 48.46
CA SER A 727 -13.76 -0.64 48.72
C SER A 727 -13.32 -1.28 47.40
N LEU A 728 -14.26 -1.42 46.47
CA LEU A 728 -14.00 -1.97 45.13
C LEU A 728 -13.01 -1.10 44.33
N LEU A 729 -13.02 0.23 44.52
CA LEU A 729 -12.06 1.14 43.89
C LEU A 729 -10.64 0.91 44.42
N LEU A 730 -10.47 0.66 45.73
CA LEU A 730 -9.17 0.35 46.32
C LEU A 730 -8.65 -1.01 45.83
N GLU A 731 -9.52 -2.00 45.66
CA GLU A 731 -9.16 -3.28 45.05
C GLU A 731 -8.77 -3.12 43.57
N ALA A 732 -9.52 -2.34 42.79
CA ALA A 732 -9.18 -2.02 41.41
C ALA A 732 -7.83 -1.28 41.31
N SER A 733 -7.56 -0.35 42.24
CA SER A 733 -6.27 0.36 42.34
C SER A 733 -5.10 -0.61 42.58
N ARG A 734 -5.25 -1.59 43.48
CA ARG A 734 -4.23 -2.63 43.71
C ARG A 734 -4.00 -3.51 42.48
N ARG A 735 -5.06 -3.87 41.74
CA ARG A 735 -4.93 -4.64 40.49
C ARG A 735 -4.16 -3.88 39.42
N VAL A 736 -4.39 -2.57 39.28
CA VAL A 736 -3.61 -1.71 38.38
C VAL A 736 -2.13 -1.72 38.78
N THR A 737 -1.81 -1.57 40.06
CA THR A 737 -0.42 -1.60 40.54
C THR A 737 0.26 -2.95 40.26
N SER A 738 -0.45 -4.07 40.41
CA SER A 738 0.08 -5.41 40.09
C SER A 738 0.40 -5.55 38.60
N ALA A 739 -0.55 -5.22 37.73
CA ALA A 739 -0.37 -5.29 36.28
C ALA A 739 0.76 -4.36 35.80
N VAL A 740 0.88 -3.17 36.41
CA VAL A 740 2.00 -2.25 36.15
C VAL A 740 3.34 -2.88 36.55
N GLY A 741 3.41 -3.56 37.68
CA GLY A 741 4.62 -4.27 38.11
C GLY A 741 5.05 -5.36 37.11
N GLU A 742 4.09 -6.13 36.59
CA GLU A 742 4.35 -7.15 35.57
C GLU A 742 4.86 -6.55 34.25
N LEU A 743 4.28 -5.42 33.81
CA LEU A 743 4.74 -4.70 32.62
C LEU A 743 6.15 -4.14 32.79
N VAL A 744 6.50 -3.65 33.99
CA VAL A 744 7.87 -3.19 34.29
C VAL A 744 8.85 -4.36 34.22
N ASN A 745 8.50 -5.54 34.75
CA ASN A 745 9.35 -6.73 34.66
C ASN A 745 9.59 -7.14 33.19
N CYS A 746 8.58 -7.05 32.32
CA CYS A 746 8.75 -7.30 30.90
C CYS A 746 9.71 -6.31 30.22
N SER A 747 9.73 -5.05 30.67
CA SER A 747 10.67 -4.04 30.16
C SER A 747 12.13 -4.31 30.54
N GLU A 748 12.40 -5.12 31.57
CA GLU A 748 13.78 -5.51 31.92
C GLU A 748 14.37 -6.50 30.91
N LEU A 749 13.53 -7.24 30.18
CA LEU A 749 13.93 -8.15 29.10
C LEU A 749 14.43 -7.42 27.84
N LEU A 750 14.19 -6.11 27.74
CA LEU A 750 14.66 -5.24 26.64
C LEU A 750 16.11 -4.74 26.82
N LYS A 751 16.73 -4.95 28.00
CA LYS A 751 18.08 -4.45 28.25
C LYS A 751 19.13 -5.29 27.49
N GLY A 752 19.37 -4.93 26.24
CA GLY A 752 20.65 -5.20 25.57
C GLY A 752 21.76 -4.36 26.20
N GLU A 753 22.99 -4.88 26.19
CA GLU A 753 24.17 -4.17 26.70
C GLU A 753 24.36 -2.82 25.98
N SER A 754 24.70 -1.78 26.75
CA SER A 754 25.22 -0.46 26.34
C SER A 754 24.25 0.72 26.48
N LEU A 755 24.43 1.51 27.54
CA LEU A 755 25.09 2.83 27.51
C LEU A 755 24.88 3.53 28.86
N ALA A 756 25.85 3.33 29.76
CA ALA A 756 26.10 4.27 30.82
C ALA A 756 26.79 5.49 30.20
N ASP A 757 26.01 6.49 29.76
CA ASP A 757 26.55 7.82 29.50
C ASP A 757 25.99 8.80 30.54
N SER A 758 26.77 8.91 31.60
CA SER A 758 26.63 9.90 32.66
C SER A 758 26.90 11.29 32.12
N THR A 759 25.86 12.12 31.97
CA THR A 759 26.02 13.58 31.95
C THR A 759 25.03 14.25 32.91
N GLU A 760 25.52 15.28 33.61
CA GLU A 760 24.89 15.94 34.75
C GLU A 760 23.71 16.86 34.34
N PRO A 761 22.43 16.59 34.69
CA PRO A 761 21.28 17.17 33.96
C PRO A 761 20.76 18.53 34.45
N SER A 762 20.95 18.93 35.72
CA SER A 762 20.33 20.18 36.21
C SER A 762 21.05 21.43 35.69
N ALA A 763 22.39 21.38 35.66
CA ALA A 763 23.22 22.40 35.02
C ALA A 763 23.24 22.24 33.48
N ALA A 764 23.17 21.02 32.96
CA ALA A 764 23.02 20.79 31.52
C ALA A 764 21.67 21.28 30.99
N ALA A 765 20.58 21.19 31.74
CA ALA A 765 19.28 21.68 31.29
C ALA A 765 19.25 23.19 31.06
N GLU A 766 19.83 23.96 31.98
CA GLU A 766 19.94 25.41 31.82
C GLU A 766 20.88 25.78 30.67
N ASN A 767 22.03 25.10 30.56
CA ASN A 767 22.99 25.31 29.46
C ASN A 767 22.41 24.91 28.10
N GLU A 768 21.68 23.80 28.02
CA GLU A 768 21.03 23.28 26.81
C GLU A 768 19.85 24.15 26.38
N LEU A 769 19.03 24.65 27.32
CA LEU A 769 17.98 25.63 27.01
C LEU A 769 18.56 26.94 26.47
N MET A 770 19.66 27.42 27.07
CA MET A 770 20.35 28.62 26.57
C MET A 770 21.03 28.36 25.22
N CYS A 771 21.59 27.17 25.00
CA CYS A 771 22.10 26.74 23.70
C CYS A 771 20.98 26.68 22.65
N ALA A 772 19.82 26.12 22.97
CA ALA A 772 18.64 26.11 22.09
C ALA A 772 18.19 27.53 21.74
N ALA A 773 18.13 28.43 22.73
CA ALA A 773 17.82 29.85 22.50
C ALA A 773 18.84 30.54 21.57
N ASN A 774 20.13 30.25 21.74
CA ASN A 774 21.20 30.78 20.88
C ASN A 774 21.17 30.18 19.47
N LEU A 775 20.83 28.90 19.32
CA LEU A 775 20.67 28.23 18.02
C LEU A 775 19.49 28.82 17.24
N ILE A 776 18.38 29.10 17.92
CA ILE A 776 17.23 29.80 17.33
C ILE A 776 17.63 31.22 16.90
N GLU A 777 18.43 31.92 17.71
CA GLU A 777 18.96 33.25 17.37
C GLU A 777 19.87 33.20 16.14
N ALA A 778 20.80 32.25 16.08
CA ALA A 778 21.66 32.01 14.92
C ALA A 778 20.86 31.66 13.65
N ALA A 779 19.85 30.79 13.77
CA ALA A 779 18.95 30.46 12.65
C ALA A 779 18.15 31.69 12.18
N SER A 780 17.64 32.50 13.11
CA SER A 780 16.90 33.72 12.78
C SER A 780 17.76 34.82 12.14
N THR A 781 19.04 34.92 12.54
CA THR A 781 19.97 35.93 12.03
C THR A 781 20.55 35.53 10.67
N ASN A 782 20.88 34.25 10.45
CA ASN A 782 21.23 33.73 9.13
C ASN A 782 20.07 33.90 8.15
N PHE A 783 18.84 33.59 8.60
CA PHE A 783 17.62 33.79 7.81
C PHE A 783 17.36 35.27 7.51
N ALA A 784 17.58 36.19 8.47
CA ALA A 784 17.51 37.63 8.25
C ALA A 784 18.58 38.15 7.27
N PHE A 785 19.76 37.55 7.27
CA PHE A 785 20.84 37.88 6.35
C PHE A 785 20.52 37.43 4.91
N ASP A 786 19.96 36.23 4.74
CA ASP A 786 19.47 35.74 3.46
C ASP A 786 18.23 36.54 2.98
N PHE A 787 17.36 36.99 3.89
CA PHE A 787 16.28 37.94 3.65
C PHE A 787 16.79 39.32 3.16
N CYS A 788 17.86 39.85 3.76
CA CYS A 788 18.48 41.11 3.34
C CYS A 788 19.16 41.00 1.95
N LYS A 789 19.49 39.80 1.50
CA LYS A 789 20.00 39.56 0.13
C LYS A 789 18.92 39.70 -0.94
N VAL A 790 17.66 39.39 -0.61
CA VAL A 790 16.51 39.51 -1.52
C VAL A 790 16.01 40.96 -1.62
N LEU A 791 16.14 41.76 -0.55
CA LEU A 791 15.63 43.13 -0.42
C LEU A 791 16.69 44.24 -0.60
N TRP A 792 17.46 44.22 -1.68
CA TRP A 792 18.33 45.37 -2.05
C TRP A 792 17.56 46.57 -2.65
N GLU A 793 16.29 46.76 -2.31
CA GLU A 793 15.54 47.99 -2.61
C GLU A 793 14.59 48.34 -1.44
N PHE A 794 14.95 49.40 -0.69
CA PHE A 794 14.17 50.19 0.28
C PHE A 794 14.24 49.88 1.81
N PRO A 795 14.66 50.85 2.65
CA PRO A 795 14.69 50.72 4.11
C PRO A 795 13.35 51.13 4.80
N LEU A 796 12.91 50.29 5.73
CA LEU A 796 12.18 50.59 6.98
C LEU A 796 11.12 51.71 6.97
N LYS A 797 9.87 51.34 6.63
CA LYS A 797 8.58 51.74 7.25
C LYS A 797 7.46 51.30 6.30
N VAL A 798 7.03 50.04 6.36
CA VAL A 798 5.94 49.55 5.51
C VAL A 798 4.87 48.91 6.40
N ASN A 799 3.61 49.27 6.10
CA ASN A 799 2.42 48.75 6.76
C ASN A 799 2.34 47.24 6.49
N PRO A 800 2.16 46.35 7.48
CA PRO A 800 2.18 44.89 7.28
C PRO A 800 1.13 44.37 6.28
N GLN A 801 0.14 45.19 5.92
CA GLN A 801 -0.88 44.88 4.93
C GLN A 801 -0.49 45.23 3.48
N SER A 802 0.70 45.78 3.21
CA SER A 802 1.16 46.17 1.87
C SER A 802 2.42 45.42 1.40
N LEU A 803 2.71 44.26 2.00
CA LEU A 803 3.82 43.39 1.63
C LEU A 803 3.37 42.36 0.58
N SER A 804 4.26 41.97 -0.33
CA SER A 804 4.06 40.84 -1.24
C SER A 804 3.90 39.52 -0.46
N PHE A 805 3.29 38.49 -1.06
CA PHE A 805 3.05 37.21 -0.39
C PHE A 805 4.34 36.62 0.24
N ASP A 806 5.44 36.64 -0.52
CA ASP A 806 6.75 36.15 -0.06
C ASP A 806 7.25 36.94 1.17
N GLU A 807 7.08 38.26 1.16
CA GLU A 807 7.44 39.13 2.30
C GLU A 807 6.55 38.88 3.52
N GLN A 808 5.26 38.55 3.33
CA GLN A 808 4.35 38.21 4.42
C GLN A 808 4.72 36.87 5.08
N ILE A 809 5.07 35.85 4.27
CA ILE A 809 5.54 34.54 4.76
C ILE A 809 6.85 34.69 5.55
N LEU A 810 7.82 35.42 5.00
CA LEU A 810 9.12 35.65 5.64
C LEU A 810 8.99 36.45 6.94
N ALA A 811 8.20 37.54 6.94
CA ALA A 811 7.95 38.33 8.14
C ALA A 811 7.26 37.53 9.24
N ALA A 812 6.30 36.68 8.87
CA ALA A 812 5.61 35.81 9.82
C ALA A 812 6.54 34.72 10.39
N ALA A 813 7.39 34.09 9.57
CA ALA A 813 8.41 33.13 10.03
C ALA A 813 9.42 33.76 11.00
N MET A 814 9.88 34.99 10.73
CA MET A 814 10.75 35.74 11.65
C MET A 814 10.05 36.10 12.97
N SER A 815 8.78 36.50 12.91
CA SER A 815 7.97 36.76 14.11
C SER A 815 7.84 35.52 14.98
N ILE A 816 7.67 34.33 14.37
CA ILE A 816 7.63 33.05 15.08
C ILE A 816 8.98 32.77 15.76
N ALA A 817 10.10 32.88 15.02
CA ALA A 817 11.43 32.62 15.57
C ALA A 817 11.75 33.53 16.79
N SER A 818 11.40 34.82 16.71
CA SER A 818 11.59 35.76 17.82
C SER A 818 10.70 35.44 19.03
N ALA A 819 9.43 35.09 18.80
CA ALA A 819 8.52 34.68 19.87
C ALA A 819 8.99 33.40 20.56
N VAL A 820 9.49 32.42 19.80
CA VAL A 820 10.04 31.18 20.35
C VAL A 820 11.34 31.43 21.13
N GLN A 821 12.19 32.34 20.68
CA GLN A 821 13.39 32.73 21.44
C GLN A 821 13.02 33.31 22.82
N LEU A 822 12.02 34.18 22.88
CA LEU A 822 11.49 34.73 24.13
C LEU A 822 10.89 33.63 25.03
N LEU A 823 10.20 32.65 24.42
CA LEU A 823 9.63 31.50 25.12
C LEU A 823 10.72 30.65 25.79
N VAL A 824 11.77 30.27 25.06
CA VAL A 824 12.86 29.44 25.62
C VAL A 824 13.59 30.19 26.75
N LYS A 825 13.84 31.49 26.59
CA LYS A 825 14.40 32.34 27.67
C LYS A 825 13.49 32.42 28.91
N ALA A 826 12.17 32.48 28.71
CA ALA A 826 11.20 32.44 29.80
C ALA A 826 11.15 31.04 30.47
N ALA A 827 11.33 29.96 29.71
CA ALA A 827 11.38 28.59 30.24
C ALA A 827 12.62 28.38 31.12
N SER A 828 13.79 28.89 30.70
CA SER A 828 15.00 28.89 31.53
C SER A 828 14.81 29.68 32.82
N ALA A 829 14.14 30.84 32.77
CA ALA A 829 13.83 31.62 33.96
C ALA A 829 12.87 30.89 34.91
N ALA A 830 11.87 30.19 34.37
CA ALA A 830 10.93 29.39 35.16
C ALA A 830 11.62 28.18 35.83
N GLN A 831 12.50 27.48 35.12
CA GLN A 831 13.31 26.40 35.71
C GLN A 831 14.20 26.91 36.84
N ARG A 832 14.89 28.05 36.63
CA ARG A 832 15.76 28.66 37.64
C ARG A 832 14.99 29.05 38.91
N GLU A 833 13.77 29.57 38.74
CA GLU A 833 12.88 29.90 39.85
C GLU A 833 12.50 28.64 40.67
N LEU A 834 12.22 27.51 40.01
CA LEU A 834 11.88 26.26 40.68
C LEU A 834 13.04 25.68 41.52
N VAL A 835 14.26 25.77 41.00
CA VAL A 835 15.49 25.36 41.72
C VAL A 835 15.71 26.28 42.93
N ALA A 836 15.53 27.60 42.75
CA ALA A 836 15.68 28.58 43.83
C ALA A 836 14.62 28.43 44.94
N GLN A 837 13.42 27.97 44.60
CA GLN A 837 12.33 27.68 45.55
C GLN A 837 12.50 26.34 46.28
N GLY A 838 13.52 25.54 45.96
CA GLY A 838 13.72 24.20 46.54
C GLY A 838 12.67 23.17 46.11
N ARG A 839 11.89 23.46 45.06
CA ARG A 839 10.88 22.55 44.47
C ARG A 839 11.48 21.61 43.43
N LEU A 840 12.73 21.86 43.05
CA LEU A 840 13.57 21.02 42.23
C LEU A 840 14.90 20.84 42.94
N GLU A 841 15.34 19.60 43.11
CA GLU A 841 16.67 19.30 43.61
C GLU A 841 17.71 19.90 42.67
N ALA A 842 18.64 20.68 43.23
CA ALA A 842 19.78 21.19 42.46
C ALA A 842 20.66 20.05 41.91
N ARG A 843 20.58 18.86 42.53
CA ARG A 843 21.31 17.63 42.15
C ARG A 843 20.38 16.42 42.23
N PRO A 844 19.54 16.18 41.20
CA PRO A 844 18.66 15.03 41.19
C PRO A 844 19.45 13.74 40.99
N THR A 845 19.13 12.70 41.77
CA THR A 845 19.70 11.36 41.56
C THR A 845 19.26 10.77 40.21
N PHE A 846 20.12 9.95 39.60
CA PHE A 846 19.80 9.27 38.32
C PHE A 846 18.48 8.51 38.43
N ALA A 847 17.57 8.72 37.46
CA ALA A 847 16.20 8.19 37.43
C ALA A 847 15.21 8.73 38.50
N SER A 848 15.56 9.80 39.23
CA SER A 848 14.59 10.50 40.10
C SER A 848 13.52 11.25 39.30
N ASP A 849 12.40 11.58 39.95
CA ASP A 849 11.32 12.35 39.32
C ASP A 849 11.74 13.78 38.93
N ASP A 850 12.81 14.30 39.53
CA ASP A 850 13.44 15.57 39.16
C ASP A 850 14.36 15.42 37.94
N TYR A 851 15.12 14.31 37.87
CA TYR A 851 15.95 13.95 36.70
C TYR A 851 15.11 13.77 35.43
N GLN A 852 14.00 13.04 35.54
CA GLN A 852 13.12 12.75 34.40
C GLN A 852 12.36 14.00 33.91
N TRP A 853 12.01 14.90 34.84
CA TRP A 853 11.40 16.18 34.47
C TRP A 853 12.41 17.08 33.74
N SER A 854 13.65 17.18 34.21
CA SER A 854 14.69 17.99 33.53
C SER A 854 15.02 17.46 32.13
N GLU A 855 15.12 16.13 31.96
CA GLU A 855 15.30 15.51 30.63
C GLU A 855 14.12 15.79 29.68
N GLY A 856 12.88 15.65 30.18
CA GLY A 856 11.69 15.98 29.40
C GLY A 856 11.62 17.45 28.96
N LEU A 857 12.09 18.36 29.81
CA LEU A 857 12.17 19.79 29.51
C LEU A 857 13.24 20.10 28.45
N ILE A 858 14.44 19.50 28.57
CA ILE A 858 15.52 19.62 27.58
C ILE A 858 15.06 19.11 26.22
N SER A 859 14.45 17.91 26.20
CA SER A 859 13.95 17.28 24.98
C SER A 859 12.91 18.16 24.28
N ALA A 860 11.93 18.69 25.04
CA ALA A 860 10.94 19.61 24.50
C ALA A 860 11.59 20.88 23.90
N ALA A 861 12.60 21.45 24.54
CA ALA A 861 13.29 22.63 24.03
C ALA A 861 14.14 22.37 22.78
N ARG A 862 14.80 21.20 22.69
CA ARG A 862 15.52 20.78 21.48
C ARG A 862 14.56 20.58 20.31
N LEU A 863 13.41 19.97 20.55
CA LEU A 863 12.35 19.82 19.54
C LEU A 863 11.83 21.17 19.06
N VAL A 864 11.65 22.14 19.97
CA VAL A 864 11.27 23.52 19.61
C VAL A 864 12.33 24.17 18.72
N ALA A 865 13.62 24.04 19.06
CA ALA A 865 14.71 24.61 18.24
C ALA A 865 14.78 23.97 16.84
N ALA A 866 14.66 22.64 16.76
CA ALA A 866 14.63 21.92 15.48
C ALA A 866 13.42 22.30 14.62
N ALA A 867 12.23 22.45 15.22
CA ALA A 867 11.02 22.84 14.52
C ALA A 867 11.13 24.27 13.94
N VAL A 868 11.71 25.22 14.68
CA VAL A 868 11.95 26.58 14.16
C VAL A 868 12.96 26.57 13.02
N HIS A 869 13.99 25.73 13.09
CA HIS A 869 14.94 25.56 11.99
C HIS A 869 14.25 25.05 10.72
N GLN A 870 13.47 23.97 10.83
CA GLN A 870 12.68 23.43 9.71
C GLN A 870 11.67 24.44 9.16
N LEU A 871 11.06 25.26 10.01
CA LEU A 871 10.19 26.35 9.57
C LEU A 871 10.93 27.38 8.72
N CYS A 872 12.11 27.83 9.17
CA CYS A 872 12.94 28.76 8.41
C CYS A 872 13.37 28.15 7.08
N GLU A 873 13.78 26.88 7.05
CA GLU A 873 14.12 26.17 5.80
C GLU A 873 12.93 26.07 4.85
N ALA A 874 11.75 25.67 5.37
CA ALA A 874 10.54 25.53 4.57
C ALA A 874 10.08 26.87 3.98
N ALA A 875 10.15 27.94 4.77
CA ALA A 875 9.83 29.30 4.33
C ALA A 875 10.82 29.79 3.26
N ASN A 876 12.12 29.53 3.43
CA ASN A 876 13.13 29.89 2.43
C ASN A 876 12.92 29.11 1.12
N ALA A 877 12.69 27.80 1.22
CA ALA A 877 12.45 26.95 0.06
C ALA A 877 11.16 27.31 -0.70
N LEU A 878 10.12 27.78 0.01
CA LEU A 878 8.85 28.18 -0.61
C LEU A 878 9.04 29.46 -1.43
N VAL A 879 9.71 30.46 -0.85
CA VAL A 879 10.02 31.73 -1.54
C VAL A 879 10.93 31.52 -2.76
N GLN A 880 11.76 30.47 -2.74
CA GLN A 880 12.58 30.09 -3.88
C GLN A 880 11.85 29.21 -4.92
N GLY A 881 10.59 28.81 -4.66
CA GLY A 881 9.78 27.95 -5.55
C GLY A 881 10.13 26.46 -5.50
N HIS A 882 10.86 26.00 -4.48
CA HIS A 882 11.32 24.61 -4.33
C HIS A 882 10.51 23.78 -3.33
N SER A 883 9.52 24.38 -2.66
CA SER A 883 8.67 23.69 -1.68
C SER A 883 7.20 24.06 -1.87
N SER A 884 6.30 23.26 -1.28
CA SER A 884 4.86 23.51 -1.31
C SER A 884 4.39 24.26 -0.07
N GLU A 885 3.28 24.99 -0.22
CA GLU A 885 2.60 25.71 0.86
C GLU A 885 2.19 24.75 1.99
N GLU A 886 1.85 23.50 1.65
CA GLU A 886 1.53 22.45 2.62
C GLU A 886 2.71 22.11 3.54
N LYS A 887 3.94 22.04 3.01
CA LYS A 887 5.15 21.81 3.82
C LYS A 887 5.39 22.95 4.79
N LEU A 888 5.18 24.19 4.36
CA LEU A 888 5.29 25.37 5.22
C LEU A 888 4.23 25.34 6.34
N VAL A 889 2.97 25.04 6.00
CA VAL A 889 1.89 24.90 6.98
C VAL A 889 2.20 23.79 7.99
N SER A 890 2.76 22.66 7.54
CA SER A 890 3.19 21.58 8.42
C SER A 890 4.28 22.02 9.39
N ALA A 891 5.32 22.70 8.90
CA ALA A 891 6.41 23.20 9.74
C ALA A 891 5.91 24.23 10.78
N ALA A 892 5.01 25.14 10.37
CA ALA A 892 4.41 26.12 11.28
C ALA A 892 3.58 25.47 12.40
N LYS A 893 2.79 24.44 12.05
CA LYS A 893 2.03 23.64 13.03
C LYS A 893 2.93 22.87 13.98
N GLN A 894 4.04 22.31 13.48
CA GLN A 894 5.03 21.62 14.30
C GLN A 894 5.64 22.56 15.35
N VAL A 895 5.97 23.80 14.97
CA VAL A 895 6.45 24.83 15.93
C VAL A 895 5.41 25.12 17.01
N ALA A 896 4.13 25.23 16.65
CA ALA A 896 3.05 25.43 17.62
C ALA A 896 2.92 24.24 18.59
N SER A 897 3.00 23.01 18.07
CA SER A 897 2.93 21.78 18.86
C SER A 897 4.10 21.64 19.83
N THR A 898 5.34 21.81 19.37
CA THR A 898 6.53 21.71 20.24
C THR A 898 6.55 22.82 21.29
N THR A 899 6.04 24.01 20.95
CA THR A 899 5.86 25.11 21.89
C THR A 899 4.85 24.76 22.99
N ALA A 900 3.72 24.16 22.63
CA ALA A 900 2.74 23.70 23.61
C ALA A 900 3.30 22.58 24.51
N GLN A 901 4.13 21.69 23.95
CA GLN A 901 4.86 20.67 24.73
C GLN A 901 5.80 21.27 25.77
N LEU A 902 6.55 22.32 25.41
CA LEU A 902 7.43 23.03 26.33
C LEU A 902 6.63 23.71 27.45
N LEU A 903 5.51 24.37 27.12
CA LEU A 903 4.62 25.00 28.11
C LEU A 903 4.06 23.99 29.13
N VAL A 904 3.58 22.84 28.64
CA VAL A 904 3.06 21.77 29.50
C VAL A 904 4.17 21.22 30.38
N ALA A 905 5.36 20.95 29.82
CA ALA A 905 6.51 20.48 30.58
C ALA A 905 6.89 21.44 31.72
N CYS A 906 6.92 22.75 31.46
CA CYS A 906 7.16 23.77 32.49
C CYS A 906 6.05 23.83 33.54
N ARG A 907 4.77 23.59 33.18
CA ARG A 907 3.62 23.68 34.09
C ARG A 907 3.60 22.61 35.17
N VAL A 908 4.14 21.41 34.92
CA VAL A 908 4.02 20.25 35.82
C VAL A 908 4.50 20.53 37.26
N LYS A 909 5.51 21.37 37.43
CA LYS A 909 6.11 21.69 38.74
C LYS A 909 6.00 23.15 39.16
N SER A 910 5.46 24.03 38.32
CA SER A 910 5.37 25.48 38.58
C SER A 910 3.99 25.93 39.05
N ASP A 911 3.97 26.94 39.91
CA ASP A 911 2.72 27.61 40.26
C ASP A 911 2.25 28.45 39.08
N SER A 912 0.95 28.32 38.75
CA SER A 912 0.36 29.00 37.59
C SER A 912 0.41 30.53 37.71
N ASP A 913 0.53 31.07 38.93
CA ASP A 913 0.61 32.50 39.23
C ASP A 913 2.05 33.04 39.35
N SER A 914 3.08 32.21 39.14
CA SER A 914 4.47 32.66 39.16
C SER A 914 4.74 33.69 38.06
N ARG A 915 5.55 34.71 38.36
CA ARG A 915 5.94 35.75 37.39
C ARG A 915 6.72 35.18 36.21
N ALA A 916 7.53 34.13 36.41
CA ALA A 916 8.21 33.45 35.30
C ALA A 916 7.22 32.65 34.45
N MET A 917 6.24 32.00 35.09
CA MET A 917 5.19 31.24 34.41
C MET A 917 4.26 32.15 33.58
N GLN A 918 3.86 33.31 34.10
CA GLN A 918 3.08 34.30 33.34
C GLN A 918 3.83 34.82 32.10
N ARG A 919 5.14 35.07 32.22
CA ARG A 919 5.97 35.46 31.08
C ARG A 919 6.07 34.33 30.05
N LEU A 920 6.24 33.09 30.51
CA LEU A 920 6.26 31.91 29.66
C LEU A 920 4.94 31.74 28.90
N GLN A 921 3.80 31.88 29.59
CA GLN A 921 2.47 31.83 28.98
C GLN A 921 2.27 32.95 27.93
N SER A 922 2.71 34.17 28.23
CA SER A 922 2.62 35.29 27.28
C SER A 922 3.44 35.06 26.01
N ALA A 923 4.66 34.51 26.15
CA ALA A 923 5.51 34.16 25.02
C ALA A 923 4.92 32.99 24.22
N GLY A 924 4.37 31.98 24.89
CA GLY A 924 3.68 30.86 24.26
C GLY A 924 2.45 31.30 23.46
N HIS A 925 1.68 32.26 23.98
CA HIS A 925 0.57 32.86 23.24
C HIS A 925 1.08 33.63 22.00
N ALA A 926 2.16 34.39 22.12
CA ALA A 926 2.74 35.10 20.98
C ALA A 926 3.18 34.15 19.86
N VAL A 927 3.80 33.01 20.21
CA VAL A 927 4.16 31.97 19.23
C VAL A 927 2.92 31.43 18.53
N LYS A 928 1.88 31.08 19.30
CA LYS A 928 0.61 30.55 18.76
C LYS A 928 -0.04 31.54 17.78
N THR A 929 -0.15 32.81 18.13
CA THR A 929 -0.76 33.81 17.25
C THR A 929 0.05 34.00 15.97
N ALA A 930 1.38 34.01 16.07
CA ALA A 930 2.26 34.16 14.92
C ALA A 930 2.19 32.95 13.98
N THR A 931 2.09 31.71 14.50
CA THR A 931 1.91 30.51 13.69
C THR A 931 0.53 30.46 13.03
N GLU A 932 -0.54 30.86 13.73
CA GLU A 932 -1.90 30.96 13.15
C GLU A 932 -1.96 31.98 12.00
N HIS A 933 -1.31 33.13 12.16
CA HIS A 933 -1.20 34.13 11.10
C HIS A 933 -0.46 33.60 9.87
N LEU A 934 0.67 32.89 10.07
CA LEU A 934 1.43 32.27 8.97
C LEU A 934 0.60 31.21 8.23
N VAL A 935 -0.10 30.34 8.96
CA VAL A 935 -0.95 29.31 8.37
C VAL A 935 -2.10 29.93 7.57
N THR A 936 -2.68 31.03 8.06
CA THR A 936 -3.75 31.75 7.36
C THR A 936 -3.23 32.38 6.07
N ALA A 937 -2.05 33.01 6.11
CA ALA A 937 -1.39 33.58 4.94
C ALA A 937 -1.09 32.49 3.89
N ALA A 938 -0.48 31.37 4.30
CA ALA A 938 -0.17 30.26 3.42
C ALA A 938 -1.43 29.61 2.80
N ARG A 939 -2.52 29.47 3.56
CA ARG A 939 -3.79 28.91 3.06
C ARG A 939 -4.51 29.85 2.09
N SER A 940 -4.42 31.17 2.30
CA SER A 940 -5.05 32.13 1.39
C SER A 940 -4.46 32.10 -0.02
N ALA A 941 -3.18 31.74 -0.16
CA ALA A 941 -2.54 31.51 -1.46
C ALA A 941 -3.04 30.23 -2.15
N ILE A 942 -3.21 29.13 -1.40
CA ILE A 942 -3.75 27.86 -1.94
C ILE A 942 -5.14 28.07 -2.54
N GLN A 943 -5.97 28.90 -1.90
CA GLN A 943 -7.35 29.14 -2.32
C GLN A 943 -7.49 30.03 -3.58
N GLU A 944 -6.47 30.79 -3.95
CA GLU A 944 -6.45 31.53 -5.22
C GLU A 944 -6.15 30.61 -6.42
N ASP A 945 -5.36 29.55 -6.23
CA ASP A 945 -5.10 28.52 -7.26
C ASP A 945 -6.23 27.48 -7.36
N GLU A 946 -6.93 27.18 -6.26
CA GLU A 946 -8.03 26.19 -6.21
C GLU A 946 -9.42 26.69 -6.65
N ARG A 947 -9.53 27.86 -7.32
CA ARG A 947 -10.78 28.22 -8.02
C ARG A 947 -11.00 27.29 -9.22
N THR A 948 -11.40 26.05 -8.90
CA THR A 948 -11.95 25.08 -9.82
C THR A 948 -13.11 25.74 -10.57
N LEU A 949 -13.02 25.73 -11.89
CA LEU A 949 -14.03 26.21 -12.81
C LEU A 949 -15.33 25.41 -12.61
N ILE A 950 -16.18 25.84 -11.67
CA ILE A 950 -17.58 25.44 -11.66
C ILE A 950 -18.25 26.23 -12.78
N ILE A 951 -18.38 25.59 -13.96
CA ILE A 951 -19.22 26.11 -15.05
C ILE A 951 -20.66 26.13 -14.55
N SER A 952 -21.09 27.29 -14.04
CA SER A 952 -22.48 27.54 -13.69
C SER A 952 -23.31 27.44 -14.97
N GLN A 953 -24.22 26.46 -15.05
CA GLN A 953 -25.12 26.24 -16.20
C GLN A 953 -26.12 27.39 -16.48
N ARG A 954 -26.00 28.54 -15.82
CA ARG A 954 -26.82 29.74 -16.11
C ARG A 954 -26.09 30.64 -17.11
N MET A 955 -26.64 30.74 -18.33
CA MET A 955 -26.06 31.46 -19.50
C MET A 955 -25.55 32.88 -19.23
N VAL A 956 -26.10 33.62 -18.26
CA VAL A 956 -25.69 35.01 -17.99
C VAL A 956 -24.49 35.09 -17.03
N SER A 957 -24.28 34.09 -16.17
CA SER A 957 -23.11 34.02 -15.26
C SER A 957 -21.85 33.53 -15.96
N GLY A 958 -21.99 32.66 -16.98
CA GLY A 958 -20.86 32.13 -17.74
C GLY A 958 -20.14 33.17 -18.59
N ILE A 959 -20.86 34.18 -19.12
CA ILE A 959 -20.25 35.25 -19.94
C ILE A 959 -19.34 36.15 -19.09
N ALA A 960 -19.74 36.48 -17.86
CA ALA A 960 -18.91 37.27 -16.95
C ALA A 960 -17.61 36.52 -16.56
N GLN A 961 -17.70 35.21 -16.29
CA GLN A 961 -16.52 34.38 -15.98
C GLN A 961 -15.57 34.24 -17.18
N VAL A 962 -16.11 34.12 -18.40
CA VAL A 962 -15.30 34.08 -19.63
C VAL A 962 -14.63 35.44 -19.91
N MET A 963 -15.33 36.55 -19.66
CA MET A 963 -14.74 37.89 -19.82
C MET A 963 -13.64 38.15 -18.79
N ASP A 964 -13.83 37.76 -17.52
CA ASP A 964 -12.82 37.90 -16.46
C ASP A 964 -11.57 37.05 -16.75
N ALA A 965 -11.78 35.82 -17.26
CA ALA A 965 -10.69 34.95 -17.72
C ALA A 965 -9.97 35.53 -18.95
N GLN A 966 -10.70 36.09 -19.91
CA GLN A 966 -10.11 36.77 -21.08
C GLN A 966 -9.32 38.03 -20.69
N GLU A 967 -9.79 38.79 -19.69
CA GLU A 967 -9.06 39.93 -19.15
C GLU A 967 -7.75 39.49 -18.47
N GLN A 968 -7.77 38.40 -17.71
CA GLN A 968 -6.56 37.84 -17.11
C GLN A 968 -5.56 37.33 -18.15
N VAL A 969 -6.04 36.67 -19.23
CA VAL A 969 -5.18 36.27 -20.35
C VAL A 969 -4.51 37.48 -20.99
N LEU A 970 -5.29 38.53 -21.29
CA LEU A 970 -4.75 39.77 -21.89
C LEU A 970 -3.76 40.49 -20.95
N ARG A 971 -3.99 40.46 -19.64
CA ARG A 971 -3.06 41.01 -18.65
C ARG A 971 -1.74 40.23 -18.64
N LYS A 972 -1.80 38.90 -18.59
CA LYS A 972 -0.60 38.05 -18.62
C LYS A 972 0.15 38.14 -19.96
N GLU A 973 -0.54 38.30 -21.08
CA GLU A 973 0.09 38.56 -22.38
C GLU A 973 0.83 39.90 -22.40
N ARG A 974 0.26 40.95 -21.78
CA ARG A 974 0.94 42.24 -21.63
C ARG A 974 2.18 42.11 -20.73
N GLU A 975 2.07 41.45 -19.58
CA GLU A 975 3.20 41.20 -18.68
C GLU A 975 4.30 40.38 -19.35
N LEU A 976 3.94 39.34 -20.12
CA LEU A 976 4.88 38.55 -20.93
C LEU A 976 5.58 39.41 -21.98
N SER A 977 4.85 40.32 -22.64
CA SER A 977 5.42 41.24 -23.63
C SER A 977 6.42 42.21 -22.98
N GLU A 978 6.12 42.74 -21.79
CA GLU A 978 7.01 43.61 -21.02
C GLU A 978 8.25 42.85 -20.53
N ALA A 979 8.09 41.62 -20.06
CA ALA A 979 9.18 40.74 -19.67
C ALA A 979 10.10 40.42 -20.85
N ARG A 980 9.54 40.17 -22.05
CA ARG A 980 10.32 39.97 -23.29
C ARG A 980 11.08 41.23 -23.71
N VAL A 981 10.49 42.42 -23.56
CA VAL A 981 11.17 43.69 -23.83
C VAL A 981 12.31 43.92 -22.83
N LYS A 982 12.09 43.65 -21.54
CA LYS A 982 13.14 43.71 -20.51
C LYS A 982 14.27 42.70 -20.78
N LEU A 983 13.94 41.47 -21.19
CA LEU A 983 14.91 40.45 -21.58
C LEU A 983 15.72 40.89 -22.81
N ALA A 984 15.08 41.47 -23.82
CA ALA A 984 15.74 42.00 -25.00
C ALA A 984 16.67 43.18 -24.66
N ALA A 985 16.25 44.08 -23.76
CA ALA A 985 17.07 45.17 -23.27
C ALA A 985 18.29 44.67 -22.46
N LEU A 986 18.10 43.66 -21.61
CA LEU A 986 19.18 43.00 -20.87
C LEU A 986 20.17 42.29 -21.80
N ASN A 987 19.67 41.57 -22.81
CA ASN A 987 20.52 40.94 -23.83
C ASN A 987 21.30 41.98 -24.63
N LYS A 988 20.67 43.10 -25.03
CA LYS A 988 21.35 44.20 -25.72
C LYS A 988 22.44 44.85 -24.84
N ALA A 989 22.15 45.12 -23.58
CA ALA A 989 23.12 45.63 -22.62
C ALA A 989 24.28 44.63 -22.34
N ARG A 990 24.01 43.33 -22.45
CA ARG A 990 25.00 42.26 -22.34
C ARG A 990 25.92 42.18 -23.56
N TYR A 991 25.39 42.41 -24.77
CA TYR A 991 26.18 42.53 -26.01
C TYR A 991 27.06 43.78 -26.03
N GLU A 992 26.54 44.92 -25.56
CA GLU A 992 27.31 46.18 -25.46
C GLU A 992 28.48 46.10 -24.44
N ARG A 993 28.44 45.12 -23.50
CA ARG A 993 29.51 44.85 -22.53
C ARG A 993 30.51 43.76 -22.94
N GLY A 994 30.43 43.23 -24.16
CA GLY A 994 31.48 42.38 -24.75
C GLY A 994 31.61 40.96 -24.19
N LEU A 995 30.60 40.41 -23.52
CA LEU A 995 30.60 39.03 -23.03
C LEU A 995 29.85 38.12 -24.02
N SER A 996 30.58 37.58 -25.00
CA SER A 996 30.07 36.60 -25.97
C SER A 996 29.76 35.25 -25.31
N PRO A 997 28.58 34.66 -25.51
CA PRO A 997 28.36 33.24 -25.27
C PRO A 997 28.88 32.41 -26.47
N ILE A 998 29.41 31.23 -26.15
CA ILE A 998 29.80 30.18 -27.10
C ILE A 998 28.54 29.76 -27.87
N GLN A 999 28.58 29.87 -29.20
CA GLN A 999 27.48 29.51 -30.11
C GLN A 999 27.48 28.00 -30.34
N ASP A 1000 26.47 27.30 -29.80
CA ASP A 1000 25.93 26.12 -30.46
C ASP A 1000 24.80 26.60 -31.39
N ASN A 1001 25.06 26.48 -32.69
CA ASN A 1001 24.10 26.74 -33.76
C ASN A 1001 23.06 25.62 -33.80
N ILE A 1002 21.79 25.96 -33.59
CA ILE A 1002 20.66 25.16 -34.06
C ILE A 1002 20.04 25.94 -35.22
N GLN A 1003 20.14 25.33 -36.41
CA GLN A 1003 19.26 25.57 -37.54
C GLN A 1003 18.13 24.55 -37.48
#